data_AF-A0A7V6DY52-F1
#
_entry.id   AF-A0A7V6DY52-F1
#
_cell.length_a   1.000
_cell.length_b   1.000
_cell.length_c   1.000
_cell.angle_alpha   90.00
_cell.angle_beta   90.00
_cell.angle_gamma   90.00
#
_symmetry.space_group_name_H-M   'P 1'
#
loop_
_entity.id
_entity.type
_entity.pdbx_description
1 polymer ?
#
loop_
_entity_poly.entity_id
_entity_poly.type
_entity_poly.pdbx_seq_one_letter_code
_entity_poly.pdbx_strand_id
1 'polypeptide(L)'
;NEVRQLTDTLKSIPGITTVTSLTNIIHIHSDTSGIVIGKLVDEYRMPVSRNDFDELRKKVNENDMYKGTLVSEDEKATMILFTLSSEVNQEEVSALIREKVQAMNLHSHVLYGGIPMMMRDLSEYIFKDMVWLVPLITIVLLVILFFSFRSLRGVILPVLTVAIASVWTLGLMTLLHYEITMVGGVIPVVLFAVGSAYAIHVVNHVRHSSSGNQDGFIEALAYLLVPVFLSALTTVFGFISFIFGAYLIMIKDFGLFTAVGTLFSFILSVTFIPAILYYLPEQKASVHVSGSLQSVLEKYLLIPLKNLLFRHPRYIFSFWLFVLLIGIAGSFKIVRSTNIAAYFKKGSPARVSEELLQKKFGGSSPVYVHIKGDMQDPEVLRSMRQVEQFLKTNPHITKTTSVADLIEEMNDAMGEGKKIPEERAKVEQLWFLLEGQDIMSQLVSDDLQEGVIQSRFASVRSSDTRQFVESFQQFLHHHPPRHCKVTLTGMPSVYCQLDESLINSQLSSLALAAVLVFLLIGFSLGSFRLGFFGIIPILATVIMLFGFMGFTGIPLDIATVIVASLVMGIGIDYSIHVISSFTYHLQRSQGLEETIGAMMQGTGRSIVINVLSVAAGFLVLLFSQLLPLRYLGLLVALSMLGSGLGALTLLPVIIILDYRKHPFKYIKK
;
A
#
# COMPACT_ATOMS: atom_id res chain seq x y z
N ASN A 1 -17.96 36.34 7.73
CA ASN A 1 -17.59 36.14 9.15
C ASN A 1 -16.91 34.81 9.41
N GLU A 2 -17.54 33.66 9.14
CA GLU A 2 -16.91 32.35 9.41
C GLU A 2 -15.58 32.14 8.65
N VAL A 3 -15.49 32.54 7.37
CA VAL A 3 -14.24 32.49 6.60
C VAL A 3 -13.10 33.28 7.27
N ARG A 4 -13.41 34.45 7.83
CA ARG A 4 -12.43 35.29 8.56
C ARG A 4 -11.96 34.57 9.83
N GLN A 5 -12.90 34.09 10.65
CA GLN A 5 -12.59 33.37 11.89
C GLN A 5 -11.71 32.15 11.64
N LEU A 6 -12.02 31.37 10.60
CA LEU A 6 -11.19 30.24 10.16
C LEU A 6 -9.80 30.70 9.72
N THR A 7 -9.72 31.73 8.87
CA THR A 7 -8.45 32.28 8.37
C THR A 7 -7.55 32.73 9.52
N ASP A 8 -8.08 33.54 10.44
CA ASP A 8 -7.33 34.08 11.58
C ASP A 8 -6.87 32.96 12.52
N THR A 9 -7.74 31.97 12.75
CA THR A 9 -7.39 30.84 13.61
C THR A 9 -6.29 29.98 13.00
N LEU A 10 -6.37 29.69 11.69
CA LEU A 10 -5.32 28.95 10.99
C LEU A 10 -3.99 29.72 11.04
N LYS A 11 -4.01 31.04 10.80
CA LYS A 11 -2.80 31.89 10.91
C LYS A 11 -2.16 31.83 12.31
N SER A 12 -2.94 31.59 13.36
CA SER A 12 -2.44 31.49 14.74
C SER A 12 -1.82 30.13 15.09
N ILE A 13 -1.93 29.12 14.22
CA ILE A 13 -1.43 27.77 14.52
C ILE A 13 0.06 27.70 14.20
N PRO A 14 0.93 27.38 15.19
CA PRO A 14 2.34 27.15 14.93
C PRO A 14 2.55 26.06 13.88
N GLY A 15 3.43 26.31 12.92
CA GLY A 15 3.71 25.38 11.83
C GLY A 15 2.93 25.64 10.54
N ILE A 16 1.92 26.51 10.56
CA ILE A 16 1.31 27.02 9.33
C ILE A 16 2.10 28.25 8.87
N THR A 17 2.62 28.22 7.64
CA THR A 17 3.43 29.31 7.08
C THR A 17 2.57 30.33 6.35
N THR A 18 1.61 29.87 5.55
CA THR A 18 0.72 30.73 4.78
C THR A 18 -0.71 30.26 4.88
N VAL A 19 -1.65 31.21 4.84
CA VAL A 19 -3.09 30.96 4.76
C VAL A 19 -3.68 31.92 3.73
N THR A 20 -4.41 31.42 2.75
CA THR A 20 -5.04 32.19 1.68
C THR A 20 -6.53 31.91 1.63
N SER A 21 -7.34 32.96 1.67
CA SER A 21 -8.80 32.92 1.61
C SER A 21 -9.36 34.19 0.97
N LEU A 22 -10.68 34.25 0.83
CA LEU A 22 -11.37 35.45 0.36
C LEU A 22 -11.07 36.72 1.17
N THR A 23 -10.67 36.58 2.43
CA THR A 23 -10.48 37.72 3.35
C THR A 23 -9.07 38.28 3.37
N ASN A 24 -8.13 37.67 2.66
CA ASN A 24 -6.75 38.16 2.60
C ASN A 24 -6.09 37.99 1.23
N ILE A 25 -6.78 37.43 0.23
CA ILE A 25 -6.27 37.40 -1.13
C ILE A 25 -6.12 38.81 -1.68
N ILE A 26 -5.02 39.03 -2.40
CA ILE A 26 -4.70 40.30 -3.05
C ILE A 26 -5.79 40.70 -4.05
N HIS A 27 -6.08 41.99 -4.11
CA HIS A 27 -6.98 42.62 -5.06
C HIS A 27 -6.33 43.87 -5.63
N ILE A 28 -6.13 43.85 -6.95
CA ILE A 28 -5.50 44.91 -7.72
C ILE A 28 -6.60 45.52 -8.57
N HIS A 29 -6.80 46.83 -8.46
CA HIS A 29 -7.76 47.57 -9.28
C HIS A 29 -7.35 49.02 -9.43
N SER A 30 -7.88 49.68 -10.46
CA SER A 30 -7.74 51.12 -10.67
C SER A 30 -8.92 51.87 -10.04
N ASP A 31 -8.63 52.97 -9.34
CA ASP A 31 -9.63 53.95 -8.87
C ASP A 31 -9.34 55.35 -9.45
N THR A 32 -10.10 56.37 -9.03
CA THR A 32 -9.90 57.76 -9.48
C THR A 32 -8.58 58.39 -9.04
N SER A 33 -7.87 57.76 -8.09
CA SER A 33 -6.67 58.25 -7.43
C SER A 33 -5.40 57.53 -7.91
N GLY A 34 -5.54 56.39 -8.60
CA GLY A 34 -4.45 55.59 -9.14
C GLY A 34 -4.73 54.09 -9.05
N ILE A 35 -3.68 53.29 -8.89
CA ILE A 35 -3.81 51.86 -8.59
C ILE A 35 -3.93 51.66 -7.09
N VAL A 36 -4.87 50.81 -6.70
CA VAL A 36 -5.05 50.35 -5.33
C VAL A 36 -4.72 48.87 -5.26
N ILE A 37 -3.72 48.55 -4.45
CA ILE A 37 -3.35 47.18 -4.08
C ILE A 37 -3.84 46.93 -2.65
N GLY A 38 -4.80 46.03 -2.49
CA GLY A 38 -5.39 45.72 -1.20
C GLY A 38 -5.84 44.27 -1.09
N LYS A 39 -6.78 44.01 -0.20
CA LYS A 39 -7.44 42.70 -0.03
C LYS A 39 -8.80 42.72 -0.73
N LEU A 40 -9.23 41.58 -1.27
CA LEU A 40 -10.55 41.45 -1.91
C LEU A 40 -11.69 41.78 -0.94
N VAL A 41 -11.58 41.32 0.30
CA VAL A 41 -12.45 41.72 1.40
C VAL A 41 -11.60 42.42 2.45
N ASP A 42 -11.89 43.69 2.68
CA ASP A 42 -11.26 44.48 3.74
C ASP A 42 -11.73 43.96 5.11
N GLU A 43 -10.77 43.59 5.97
CA GLU A 43 -11.02 43.04 7.30
C GLU A 43 -11.69 44.05 8.25
N TYR A 44 -11.50 45.34 8.00
CA TYR A 44 -12.10 46.45 8.73
C TYR A 44 -13.46 46.89 8.15
N ARG A 45 -13.76 46.49 6.91
CA ARG A 45 -15.02 46.80 6.22
C ARG A 45 -15.67 45.55 5.63
N MET A 46 -16.11 44.67 6.53
CA MET A 46 -16.81 43.44 6.15
C MET A 46 -18.15 43.75 5.47
N PRO A 47 -18.55 42.98 4.43
CA PRO A 47 -19.87 43.09 3.82
C PRO A 47 -20.97 42.82 4.84
N VAL A 48 -21.89 43.78 4.99
CA VAL A 48 -23.02 43.69 5.93
C VAL A 48 -24.37 43.85 5.24
N SER A 49 -24.41 44.56 4.10
CA SER A 49 -25.61 44.81 3.32
C SER A 49 -25.69 43.87 2.11
N ARG A 50 -26.90 43.66 1.57
CA ARG A 50 -27.09 42.89 0.32
C ARG A 50 -26.32 43.50 -0.85
N ASN A 51 -26.26 44.83 -0.93
CA ASN A 51 -25.51 45.52 -1.96
C ASN A 51 -24.00 45.24 -1.85
N ASP A 52 -23.46 45.19 -0.62
CA ASP A 52 -22.03 44.86 -0.40
C ASP A 52 -21.71 43.44 -0.90
N PHE A 53 -22.63 42.49 -0.67
CA PHE A 53 -22.48 41.12 -1.16
C PHE A 53 -22.64 41.01 -2.68
N ASP A 54 -23.54 41.78 -3.29
CA ASP A 54 -23.70 41.81 -4.75
C ASP A 54 -22.45 42.42 -5.42
N GLU A 55 -21.85 43.45 -4.81
CA GLU A 55 -20.57 44.02 -5.27
C GLU A 55 -19.41 43.03 -5.13
N LEU A 56 -19.28 42.37 -3.97
CA LEU A 56 -18.27 41.33 -3.78
C LEU A 56 -18.44 40.18 -4.78
N ARG A 57 -19.69 39.74 -5.01
CA ARG A 57 -20.01 38.71 -5.99
C ARG A 57 -19.60 39.13 -7.40
N LYS A 58 -19.81 40.39 -7.77
CA LYS A 58 -19.35 40.93 -9.05
C LYS A 58 -17.82 40.85 -9.17
N LYS A 59 -17.09 41.34 -8.16
CA LYS A 59 -15.61 41.27 -8.10
C LYS A 59 -15.08 39.84 -8.22
N VAL A 60 -15.70 38.89 -7.50
CA VAL A 60 -15.34 37.46 -7.58
C VAL A 60 -15.55 36.90 -8.99
N ASN A 61 -16.64 37.28 -9.66
CA ASN A 61 -16.97 36.78 -10.99
C ASN A 61 -16.13 37.38 -12.12
N GLU A 62 -15.57 38.57 -11.92
CA GLU A 62 -14.76 39.28 -12.92
C GLU A 62 -13.31 38.80 -12.95
N ASN A 63 -12.82 38.14 -11.90
CA ASN A 63 -11.42 37.73 -11.80
C ASN A 63 -11.26 36.22 -11.51
N ASP A 64 -10.53 35.56 -12.41
CA ASP A 64 -10.21 34.13 -12.37
C ASP A 64 -9.32 33.70 -11.20
N MET A 65 -8.63 34.64 -10.54
CA MET A 65 -7.89 34.39 -9.30
C MET A 65 -8.85 34.04 -8.14
N TYR A 66 -10.12 34.41 -8.23
CA TYR A 66 -11.13 34.16 -7.20
C TYR A 66 -12.07 33.01 -7.60
N LYS A 67 -12.73 33.14 -8.74
CA LYS A 67 -13.71 32.16 -9.22
C LYS A 67 -13.05 30.90 -9.76
N GLY A 68 -13.53 29.75 -9.32
CA GLY A 68 -12.95 28.43 -9.57
C GLY A 68 -11.71 28.12 -8.71
N THR A 69 -11.12 29.13 -8.06
CA THR A 69 -9.90 28.99 -7.24
C THR A 69 -10.17 29.03 -5.74
N LEU A 70 -10.90 30.04 -5.25
CA LEU A 70 -11.30 30.19 -3.83
C LEU A 70 -12.83 30.13 -3.65
N VAL A 71 -13.59 30.36 -4.71
CA VAL A 71 -15.05 30.26 -4.74
C VAL A 71 -15.44 29.31 -5.86
N SER A 72 -16.30 28.34 -5.60
CA SER A 72 -16.72 27.39 -6.64
C SER A 72 -17.52 28.10 -7.74
N GLU A 73 -17.56 27.49 -8.93
CA GLU A 73 -18.29 28.04 -10.10
C GLU A 73 -19.78 28.32 -9.84
N ASP A 74 -20.41 27.50 -8.98
CA ASP A 74 -21.79 27.66 -8.56
C ASP A 74 -21.97 28.56 -7.32
N GLU A 75 -20.89 29.15 -6.81
CA GLU A 75 -20.82 30.05 -5.64
C GLU A 75 -21.35 29.45 -4.33
N LYS A 76 -21.52 28.11 -4.25
CA LYS A 76 -22.04 27.41 -3.07
C LYS A 76 -20.96 26.93 -2.10
N ALA A 77 -19.68 27.04 -2.49
CA ALA A 77 -18.56 26.62 -1.66
C ALA A 77 -17.42 27.62 -1.77
N THR A 78 -16.65 27.75 -0.69
CA THR A 78 -15.40 28.50 -0.65
C THR A 78 -14.29 27.64 -0.06
N MET A 79 -13.05 27.87 -0.49
CA MET A 79 -11.86 27.16 -0.05
C MET A 79 -10.94 28.10 0.72
N ILE A 80 -10.36 27.58 1.81
CA ILE A 80 -9.26 28.20 2.54
C ILE A 80 -8.05 27.32 2.33
N LEU A 81 -6.98 27.89 1.77
CA LEU A 81 -5.73 27.21 1.51
C LEU A 81 -4.75 27.52 2.64
N PHE A 82 -3.98 26.54 3.06
CA PHE A 82 -2.89 26.76 4.01
C PHE A 82 -1.70 25.87 3.66
N THR A 83 -0.50 26.33 4.02
CA THR A 83 0.75 25.60 3.81
C THR A 83 1.38 25.27 5.16
N LEU A 84 1.86 24.04 5.30
CA LEU A 84 2.62 23.63 6.48
C LEU A 84 4.12 23.85 6.23
N SER A 85 4.85 24.24 7.27
CA SER A 85 6.30 24.25 7.27
C SER A 85 6.85 22.83 7.00
N SER A 86 8.02 22.73 6.36
CA SER A 86 8.69 21.44 6.15
C SER A 86 9.20 20.81 7.44
N GLU A 87 9.36 21.58 8.51
CA GLU A 87 9.99 21.15 9.77
C GLU A 87 9.01 20.63 10.81
N VAL A 88 7.69 20.71 10.54
CA VAL A 88 6.68 20.33 11.53
C VAL A 88 6.16 18.91 11.33
N ASN A 89 5.74 18.30 12.43
CA ASN A 89 4.97 17.07 12.39
C ASN A 89 3.59 17.38 11.77
N GLN A 90 3.40 16.97 10.51
CA GLN A 90 2.18 17.24 9.76
C GLN A 90 0.94 16.62 10.41
N GLU A 91 1.07 15.48 11.09
CA GLU A 91 -0.04 14.81 11.76
C GLU A 91 -0.51 15.61 12.97
N GLU A 92 0.42 16.10 13.79
CA GLU A 92 0.12 16.92 14.97
C GLU A 92 -0.56 18.24 14.60
N VAL A 93 -0.01 18.95 13.61
CA VAL A 93 -0.60 20.23 13.16
C VAL A 93 -1.98 19.99 12.53
N SER A 94 -2.14 18.93 11.74
CA SER A 94 -3.44 18.57 11.15
C SER A 94 -4.47 18.16 12.20
N ALA A 95 -4.05 17.52 13.30
CA ALA A 95 -4.92 17.21 14.43
C ALA A 95 -5.38 18.49 15.14
N LEU A 96 -4.44 19.40 15.44
CA LEU A 96 -4.70 20.69 16.08
C LEU A 96 -5.64 21.58 15.26
N ILE A 97 -5.50 21.58 13.93
CA ILE A 97 -6.42 22.29 13.03
C ILE A 97 -7.85 21.78 13.24
N ARG A 98 -8.07 20.45 13.21
CA ARG A 98 -9.43 19.91 13.37
C ARG A 98 -10.00 20.21 14.75
N GLU A 99 -9.18 20.10 15.80
CA GLU A 99 -9.58 20.43 17.17
C GLU A 99 -10.06 21.89 17.27
N LYS A 100 -9.23 22.85 16.83
CA LYS A 100 -9.58 24.28 16.88
C LYS A 100 -10.81 24.61 16.05
N VAL A 101 -10.94 24.04 14.85
CA VAL A 101 -12.10 24.30 13.98
C VAL A 101 -13.39 23.69 14.54
N GLN A 102 -13.32 22.48 15.11
CA GLN A 102 -14.49 21.86 15.75
C GLN A 102 -14.96 22.67 16.98
N ALA A 103 -14.05 23.27 17.73
CA ALA A 103 -14.38 24.10 18.88
C ALA A 103 -15.16 25.39 18.52
N MET A 104 -15.14 25.83 17.26
CA MET A 104 -15.81 27.07 16.83
C MET A 104 -17.33 26.95 16.66
N ASN A 105 -17.90 25.74 16.62
CA ASN A 105 -19.33 25.50 16.40
C ASN A 105 -19.92 26.28 15.21
N LEU A 106 -19.24 26.23 14.06
CA LEU A 106 -19.65 26.93 12.83
C LEU A 106 -20.99 26.38 12.31
N HIS A 107 -21.79 27.24 11.68
CA HIS A 107 -23.03 26.83 11.01
C HIS A 107 -22.75 26.11 9.69
N SER A 108 -21.65 26.47 9.02
CA SER A 108 -21.24 25.85 7.77
C SER A 108 -20.62 24.47 7.98
N HIS A 109 -20.85 23.59 7.00
CA HIS A 109 -20.19 22.30 6.97
C HIS A 109 -18.74 22.44 6.49
N VAL A 110 -17.77 22.13 7.36
CA VAL A 110 -16.35 22.20 7.04
C VAL A 110 -15.83 20.83 6.60
N LEU A 111 -15.21 20.80 5.43
CA LEU A 111 -14.54 19.62 4.89
C LEU A 111 -13.02 19.86 4.87
N TYR A 112 -12.26 18.80 5.14
CA TYR A 112 -10.81 18.82 5.16
C TYR A 112 -10.28 17.99 3.99
N GLY A 113 -9.35 18.55 3.23
CA GLY A 113 -8.69 17.85 2.12
C GLY A 113 -7.24 18.30 1.95
N GLY A 114 -6.60 17.81 0.90
CA GLY A 114 -5.15 17.96 0.71
C GLY A 114 -4.34 16.90 1.46
N ILE A 115 -3.06 16.83 1.11
CA ILE A 115 -2.17 15.74 1.53
C ILE A 115 -1.99 15.65 3.05
N PRO A 116 -1.71 16.73 3.80
CA PRO A 116 -1.51 16.62 5.24
C PRO A 116 -2.75 16.07 5.97
N MET A 117 -3.94 16.50 5.55
CA MET A 117 -5.21 16.03 6.12
C MET A 117 -5.48 14.56 5.78
N MET A 118 -5.18 14.13 4.55
CA MET A 118 -5.29 12.73 4.16
C MET A 118 -4.27 11.84 4.88
N MET A 119 -3.04 12.30 5.11
CA MET A 119 -2.03 11.54 5.86
C MET A 119 -2.45 11.33 7.32
N ARG A 120 -2.99 12.37 7.97
CA ARG A 120 -3.58 12.23 9.31
C ARG A 120 -4.74 11.22 9.32
N ASP A 121 -5.65 11.29 8.34
CA ASP A 121 -6.77 10.32 8.25
C ASP A 121 -6.27 8.89 7.97
N LEU A 122 -5.21 8.75 7.17
CA LEU A 122 -4.55 7.48 6.89
C LEU A 122 -3.93 6.88 8.17
N SER A 123 -3.16 7.68 8.92
CA SER A 123 -2.54 7.29 10.20
C SER A 123 -3.59 6.87 11.22
N GLU A 124 -4.67 7.64 11.36
CA GLU A 124 -5.79 7.30 12.25
C GLU A 124 -6.46 5.96 11.87
N TYR A 125 -6.62 5.69 10.57
CA TYR A 125 -7.19 4.43 10.10
C TYR A 125 -6.25 3.25 10.29
N ILE A 126 -4.94 3.42 10.10
CA ILE A 126 -3.93 2.39 10.40
C ILE A 126 -4.00 2.02 11.89
N PHE A 127 -4.02 3.00 12.78
CA PHE A 127 -4.09 2.75 14.22
C PHE A 127 -5.39 2.05 14.62
N LYS A 128 -6.54 2.53 14.12
CA LYS A 128 -7.85 1.88 14.35
C LYS A 128 -7.86 0.44 13.85
N ASP A 129 -7.31 0.20 12.67
CA ASP A 129 -7.22 -1.15 12.10
C ASP A 129 -6.31 -2.05 12.95
N MET A 130 -5.17 -1.58 13.46
CA MET A 130 -4.33 -2.38 14.37
C MET A 130 -5.07 -2.77 15.65
N VAL A 131 -5.80 -1.83 16.26
CA VAL A 131 -6.56 -2.07 17.49
C VAL A 131 -7.71 -3.06 17.27
N TRP A 132 -8.38 -3.02 16.12
CA TRP A 132 -9.55 -3.86 15.85
C TRP A 132 -9.23 -5.20 15.16
N LEU A 133 -8.26 -5.22 14.24
CA LEU A 133 -7.95 -6.41 13.44
C LEU A 133 -7.14 -7.44 14.23
N VAL A 134 -6.27 -7.02 15.16
CA VAL A 134 -5.46 -7.95 15.97
C VAL A 134 -6.33 -8.83 16.89
N PRO A 135 -7.29 -8.29 17.65
CA PRO A 135 -8.24 -9.12 18.40
C PRO A 135 -9.08 -10.01 17.47
N LEU A 136 -9.51 -9.49 16.31
CA LEU A 136 -10.33 -10.23 15.37
C LEU A 136 -9.58 -11.44 14.79
N ILE A 137 -8.33 -11.29 14.35
CA ILE A 137 -7.52 -12.43 13.90
C ILE A 137 -7.24 -13.41 15.03
N THR A 138 -7.03 -12.91 16.24
CA THR A 138 -6.88 -13.76 17.43
C THR A 138 -8.11 -14.65 17.61
N ILE A 139 -9.32 -14.07 17.55
CA ILE A 139 -10.58 -14.83 17.66
C ILE A 139 -10.71 -15.84 16.52
N VAL A 140 -10.45 -15.44 15.27
CA VAL A 140 -10.51 -16.34 14.11
C VAL A 140 -9.57 -17.54 14.28
N LEU A 141 -8.32 -17.29 14.71
CA LEU A 141 -7.35 -18.35 14.95
C LEU A 141 -7.75 -19.24 16.12
N LEU A 142 -8.24 -18.68 17.23
CA LEU A 142 -8.75 -19.47 18.36
C LEU A 142 -9.85 -20.44 17.91
N VAL A 143 -10.79 -19.97 17.08
CA VAL A 143 -11.89 -20.81 16.55
C VAL A 143 -11.34 -21.93 15.67
N ILE A 144 -10.47 -21.62 14.71
CA ILE A 144 -9.92 -22.60 13.77
C ILE A 144 -9.08 -23.65 14.50
N LEU A 145 -8.19 -23.20 15.39
CA LEU A 145 -7.36 -24.09 16.20
C LEU A 145 -8.20 -24.96 17.13
N PHE A 146 -9.29 -24.42 17.68
CA PHE A 146 -10.17 -25.19 18.56
C PHE A 146 -10.85 -26.33 17.81
N PHE A 147 -11.34 -26.09 16.59
CA PHE A 147 -11.89 -27.16 15.74
C PHE A 147 -10.83 -28.15 15.26
N SER A 148 -9.57 -27.73 15.10
CA SER A 148 -8.45 -28.59 14.69
C SER A 148 -7.97 -29.51 15.81
N PHE A 149 -7.74 -28.95 17.01
CA PHE A 149 -7.07 -29.64 18.13
C PHE A 149 -8.01 -30.11 19.23
N ARG A 150 -9.16 -29.45 19.41
CA ARG A 150 -10.11 -29.63 20.52
C ARG A 150 -9.45 -29.66 21.90
N SER A 151 -8.35 -28.94 22.06
CA SER A 151 -7.60 -28.79 23.32
C SER A 151 -7.36 -27.31 23.60
N LEU A 152 -7.57 -26.87 24.84
CA LEU A 152 -7.26 -25.51 25.27
C LEU A 152 -5.77 -25.19 25.09
N ARG A 153 -4.87 -26.13 25.40
CA ARG A 153 -3.42 -25.90 25.26
C ARG A 153 -3.00 -25.88 23.79
N GLY A 154 -3.60 -26.74 22.96
CA GLY A 154 -3.37 -26.75 21.52
C GLY A 154 -3.92 -25.53 20.78
N VAL A 155 -4.68 -24.67 21.48
CA VAL A 155 -5.23 -23.41 20.97
C VAL A 155 -4.47 -22.21 21.53
N ILE A 156 -4.31 -22.16 22.85
CA ILE A 156 -3.75 -20.99 23.55
C ILE A 156 -2.25 -20.86 23.28
N LEU A 157 -1.48 -21.95 23.28
CA LEU A 157 -0.02 -21.87 23.14
C LEU A 157 0.39 -21.29 21.77
N PRO A 158 -0.14 -21.75 20.62
CA PRO A 158 0.17 -21.13 19.34
C PRO A 158 -0.18 -19.65 19.26
N VAL A 159 -1.35 -19.26 19.77
CA VAL A 159 -1.79 -17.87 19.77
C VAL A 159 -0.90 -16.99 20.64
N LEU A 160 -0.55 -17.46 21.85
CA LEU A 160 0.31 -16.72 22.78
C LEU A 160 1.72 -16.54 22.22
N THR A 161 2.30 -17.60 21.63
CA THR A 161 3.62 -17.54 20.98
C THR A 161 3.68 -16.44 19.93
N VAL A 162 2.66 -16.35 19.09
CA VAL A 162 2.64 -15.37 18.01
C VAL A 162 2.27 -13.97 18.49
N ALA A 163 1.45 -13.85 19.53
CA ALA A 163 1.19 -12.58 20.18
C ALA A 163 2.48 -11.99 20.78
N ILE A 164 3.28 -12.81 21.49
CA ILE A 164 4.59 -12.39 22.03
C ILE A 164 5.53 -11.99 20.90
N ALA A 165 5.64 -12.80 19.84
CA ALA A 165 6.48 -12.47 18.69
C ALA A 165 6.07 -11.14 18.05
N SER A 166 4.76 -10.90 17.89
CA SER A 166 4.24 -9.65 17.32
C SER A 166 4.54 -8.44 18.19
N VAL A 167 4.39 -8.56 19.51
CA VAL A 167 4.75 -7.50 20.46
C VAL A 167 6.25 -7.21 20.42
N TRP A 168 7.10 -8.24 20.37
CA TRP A 168 8.54 -8.06 20.26
C TRP A 168 8.95 -7.40 18.94
N THR A 169 8.32 -7.77 17.83
CA THR A 169 8.58 -7.16 16.52
C THR A 169 8.19 -5.69 16.49
N LEU A 170 6.98 -5.35 16.91
CA LEU A 170 6.53 -3.95 16.96
C LEU A 170 7.32 -3.14 17.99
N GLY A 171 7.61 -3.73 19.15
CA GLY A 171 8.45 -3.11 20.18
C GLY A 171 9.84 -2.79 19.66
N LEU A 172 10.49 -3.73 18.96
CA LEU A 172 11.78 -3.50 18.32
C LEU A 172 11.71 -2.41 17.26
N MET A 173 10.65 -2.39 16.45
CA MET A 173 10.43 -1.37 15.43
C MET A 173 10.36 0.04 16.06
N THR A 174 9.59 0.19 17.14
CA THR A 174 9.51 1.47 17.88
C THR A 174 10.81 1.84 18.58
N LEU A 175 11.52 0.87 19.16
CA LEU A 175 12.80 1.09 19.85
C LEU A 175 13.89 1.57 18.89
N LEU A 176 13.84 1.13 17.64
CA LEU A 176 14.75 1.54 16.57
C LEU A 176 14.27 2.79 15.81
N HIS A 177 13.20 3.45 16.28
CA HIS A 177 12.63 4.66 15.69
C HIS A 177 12.14 4.50 14.23
N TYR A 178 11.64 3.31 13.87
CA TYR A 178 10.96 3.11 12.59
C TYR A 178 9.49 3.52 12.68
N GLU A 179 9.00 4.23 11.67
CA GLU A 179 7.60 4.66 11.57
C GLU A 179 6.68 3.51 11.15
N ILE A 180 5.52 3.40 11.80
CA ILE A 180 4.51 2.40 11.44
C ILE A 180 3.75 2.88 10.21
N THR A 181 4.14 2.37 9.04
CA THR A 181 3.47 2.66 7.77
C THR A 181 2.20 1.82 7.58
N MET A 182 1.42 2.11 6.53
CA MET A 182 0.23 1.33 6.16
C MET A 182 0.52 -0.17 6.03
N VAL A 183 1.65 -0.52 5.40
CA VAL A 183 2.05 -1.92 5.22
C VAL A 183 2.60 -2.49 6.54
N GLY A 184 3.33 -1.68 7.32
CA GLY A 184 3.79 -2.04 8.67
C GLY A 184 2.65 -2.39 9.63
N GLY A 185 1.50 -1.71 9.53
CA GLY A 185 0.31 -2.01 10.33
C GLY A 185 -0.25 -3.42 10.16
N VAL A 186 0.11 -4.13 9.07
CA VAL A 186 -0.34 -5.49 8.77
C VAL A 186 0.61 -6.56 9.34
N ILE A 187 1.80 -6.19 9.82
CA ILE A 187 2.80 -7.13 10.35
C ILE A 187 2.19 -8.11 11.37
N PRO A 188 1.40 -7.68 12.38
CA PRO A 188 0.78 -8.62 13.31
C PRO A 188 -0.11 -9.64 12.60
N VAL A 189 -0.93 -9.21 11.64
CA VAL A 189 -1.82 -10.11 10.90
C VAL A 189 -1.02 -11.18 10.14
N VAL A 190 0.08 -10.79 9.51
CA VAL A 190 0.99 -11.72 8.81
C VAL A 190 1.62 -12.70 9.80
N LEU A 191 2.12 -12.22 10.94
CA LEU A 191 2.72 -13.07 11.95
C LEU A 191 1.70 -14.05 12.54
N PHE A 192 0.50 -13.60 12.91
CA PHE A 192 -0.61 -14.44 13.39
C PHE A 192 -0.97 -15.52 12.37
N ALA A 193 -1.04 -15.18 11.08
CA ALA A 193 -1.32 -16.16 10.04
C ALA A 193 -0.18 -17.18 9.88
N VAL A 194 1.06 -16.74 9.69
CA VAL A 194 2.20 -17.62 9.31
C VAL A 194 2.87 -18.27 10.51
N GLY A 195 3.16 -17.50 11.56
CA GLY A 195 3.85 -17.96 12.75
C GLY A 195 3.05 -18.98 13.57
N SER A 196 1.71 -18.98 13.43
CA SER A 196 0.88 -19.98 14.09
C SER A 196 1.15 -21.39 13.53
N ALA A 197 1.53 -21.52 12.25
CA ALA A 197 1.84 -22.81 11.64
C ALA A 197 2.99 -23.54 12.35
N TYR A 198 4.07 -22.83 12.71
CA TYR A 198 5.21 -23.43 13.41
C TYR A 198 4.79 -23.99 14.77
N ALA A 199 4.03 -23.21 15.53
CA ALA A 199 3.50 -23.61 16.82
C ALA A 199 2.53 -24.80 16.70
N ILE A 200 1.66 -24.81 15.69
CA ILE A 200 0.75 -25.93 15.38
C ILE A 200 1.55 -27.21 15.14
N HIS A 201 2.62 -27.15 14.35
CA HIS A 201 3.47 -28.32 14.06
C HIS A 201 4.15 -28.87 15.33
N VAL A 202 4.72 -27.99 16.16
CA VAL A 202 5.38 -28.39 17.41
C VAL A 202 4.38 -29.02 18.38
N VAL A 203 3.24 -28.35 18.64
CA VAL A 203 2.19 -28.86 19.54
C VAL A 203 1.67 -30.22 19.07
N ASN A 204 1.35 -30.36 17.78
CA ASN A 204 0.72 -31.57 17.27
C ASN A 204 1.62 -32.79 17.44
N HIS A 205 2.91 -32.65 17.13
CA HIS A 205 3.84 -33.77 17.16
C HIS A 205 4.29 -34.13 18.58
N VAL A 206 4.58 -33.14 19.43
CA VAL A 206 4.89 -33.40 20.86
C VAL A 206 3.75 -34.17 21.54
N ARG A 207 2.49 -33.88 21.18
CA ARG A 207 1.32 -34.59 21.72
C ARG A 207 1.20 -36.04 21.23
N HIS A 208 1.59 -36.35 20.00
CA HIS A 208 1.45 -37.70 19.43
C HIS A 208 2.66 -38.60 19.71
N SER A 209 3.86 -38.01 19.85
CA SER A 209 5.12 -38.74 19.95
C SER A 209 5.64 -38.89 21.38
N SER A 210 5.12 -38.13 22.36
CA SER A 210 5.56 -38.27 23.75
C SER A 210 5.04 -39.57 24.36
N SER A 211 5.96 -40.53 24.54
CA SER A 211 5.78 -41.76 25.32
C SER A 211 5.56 -41.51 26.83
N GLY A 212 5.58 -40.25 27.27
CA GLY A 212 5.47 -39.87 28.68
C GLY A 212 6.79 -39.92 29.45
N ASN A 213 7.91 -40.19 28.79
CA ASN A 213 9.28 -40.10 29.33
C ASN A 213 10.06 -38.93 28.70
N GLN A 214 11.11 -38.46 29.39
CA GLN A 214 11.96 -37.35 28.93
C GLN A 214 12.60 -37.63 27.56
N ASP A 215 13.10 -38.86 27.36
CA ASP A 215 13.80 -39.22 26.12
C ASP A 215 12.89 -39.15 24.89
N GLY A 216 11.65 -39.62 24.99
CA GLY A 216 10.67 -39.53 23.89
C GLY A 216 10.24 -38.09 23.58
N PHE A 217 10.26 -37.20 24.59
CA PHE A 217 10.03 -35.78 24.37
C PHE A 217 11.19 -35.11 23.61
N ILE A 218 12.43 -35.44 23.98
CA ILE A 218 13.63 -34.92 23.31
C ILE A 218 13.71 -35.42 21.86
N GLU A 219 13.43 -36.71 21.63
CA GLU A 219 13.41 -37.29 20.29
C GLU A 219 12.34 -36.65 19.40
N ALA A 220 11.14 -36.43 19.93
CA ALA A 220 10.05 -35.74 19.24
C ALA A 220 10.43 -34.29 18.86
N LEU A 221 11.12 -33.58 19.76
CA LEU A 221 11.58 -32.22 19.49
C LEU A 221 12.68 -32.20 18.42
N ALA A 222 13.67 -33.10 18.51
CA ALA A 222 14.78 -33.20 17.57
C ALA A 222 14.30 -33.50 16.14
N TYR A 223 13.27 -34.35 16.00
CA TYR A 223 12.68 -34.67 14.72
C TYR A 223 12.00 -33.45 14.04
N LEU A 224 11.41 -32.56 14.83
CA LEU A 224 10.70 -31.38 14.31
C LEU A 224 11.58 -30.16 14.07
N LEU A 225 12.71 -30.06 14.77
CA LEU A 225 13.53 -28.86 14.76
C LEU A 225 13.98 -28.50 13.34
N VAL A 226 14.47 -29.47 12.57
CA VAL A 226 14.98 -29.25 11.21
C VAL A 226 13.86 -28.86 10.23
N PRO A 227 12.73 -29.60 10.13
CA PRO A 227 11.62 -29.19 9.26
C PRO A 227 11.05 -27.80 9.59
N VAL A 228 10.84 -27.50 10.87
CA VAL A 228 10.27 -26.21 11.30
C VAL A 228 11.28 -25.07 11.08
N PHE A 229 12.57 -25.30 11.32
CA PHE A 229 13.62 -24.33 11.02
C PHE A 229 13.70 -24.01 9.52
N LEU A 230 13.63 -25.03 8.66
CA LEU A 230 13.66 -24.82 7.22
C LEU A 230 12.46 -24.01 6.72
N SER A 231 11.26 -24.28 7.26
CA SER A 231 10.02 -23.53 6.98
C SER A 231 10.07 -22.08 7.50
N ALA A 232 10.69 -21.86 8.67
CA ALA A 232 10.95 -20.50 9.14
C ALA A 232 11.95 -19.77 8.24
N LEU A 233 13.01 -20.45 7.79
CA LEU A 233 14.07 -19.87 6.96
C LEU A 233 13.58 -19.53 5.54
N THR A 234 12.72 -20.35 4.94
CA THR A 234 12.08 -20.04 3.65
C THR A 234 11.25 -18.78 3.72
N THR A 235 10.43 -18.68 4.76
CA THR A 235 9.61 -17.50 5.02
C THR A 235 10.48 -16.26 5.23
N VAL A 236 11.56 -16.37 6.02
CA VAL A 236 12.54 -15.29 6.22
C VAL A 236 13.17 -14.85 4.90
N PHE A 237 13.61 -15.77 4.03
CA PHE A 237 14.15 -15.39 2.72
C PHE A 237 13.11 -14.79 1.78
N GLY A 238 11.85 -15.24 1.85
CA GLY A 238 10.73 -14.57 1.19
C GLY A 238 10.64 -13.10 1.59
N PHE A 239 10.73 -12.80 2.89
CA PHE A 239 10.70 -11.43 3.39
C PHE A 239 11.97 -10.62 3.12
N ILE A 240 13.15 -11.23 3.24
CA ILE A 240 14.45 -10.59 2.93
C ILE A 240 14.53 -10.18 1.45
N SER A 241 13.82 -10.87 0.55
CA SER A 241 13.73 -10.47 -0.86
C SER A 241 13.20 -9.03 -1.04
N PHE A 242 12.39 -8.52 -0.11
CA PHE A 242 11.92 -7.13 -0.15
C PHE A 242 13.03 -6.13 0.16
N ILE A 243 13.95 -6.45 1.08
CA ILE A 243 15.03 -5.54 1.50
C ILE A 243 15.92 -5.19 0.29
N PHE A 244 16.23 -6.20 -0.52
CA PHE A 244 17.12 -6.05 -1.67
C PHE A 244 16.37 -5.82 -2.99
N GLY A 245 15.13 -6.28 -3.09
CA GLY A 245 14.34 -6.24 -4.33
C GLY A 245 13.32 -5.11 -4.42
N ALA A 246 12.94 -4.47 -3.31
CA ALA A 246 12.01 -3.35 -3.34
C ALA A 246 12.74 -2.01 -3.41
N TYR A 247 12.14 -1.03 -4.09
CA TYR A 247 12.60 0.36 -4.09
C TYR A 247 12.11 1.12 -2.85
N LEU A 248 10.84 0.95 -2.50
CA LEU A 248 10.17 1.71 -1.44
C LEU A 248 10.61 1.28 -0.04
N ILE A 249 11.04 2.24 0.78
CA ILE A 249 11.52 2.04 2.16
C ILE A 249 10.48 1.30 3.00
N MET A 250 9.21 1.69 2.94
CA MET A 250 8.13 1.03 3.71
C MET A 250 7.99 -0.47 3.42
N ILE A 251 8.32 -0.91 2.19
CA ILE A 251 8.27 -2.33 1.81
C ILE A 251 9.52 -3.05 2.34
N LYS A 252 10.68 -2.39 2.33
CA LYS A 252 11.91 -2.90 2.94
C LYS A 252 11.75 -3.11 4.43
N ASP A 253 11.18 -2.13 5.12
CA ASP A 253 10.94 -2.17 6.57
C ASP A 253 9.94 -3.28 6.92
N PHE A 254 8.84 -3.37 6.15
CA PHE A 254 7.91 -4.49 6.27
C PHE A 254 8.61 -5.84 6.12
N GLY A 255 9.47 -6.00 5.10
CA GLY A 255 10.27 -7.21 4.90
C GLY A 255 11.18 -7.51 6.08
N LEU A 256 11.94 -6.52 6.54
CA LEU A 256 12.85 -6.66 7.67
C LEU A 256 12.13 -7.10 8.95
N PHE A 257 11.10 -6.36 9.37
CA PHE A 257 10.42 -6.63 10.63
C PHE A 257 9.57 -7.89 10.58
N THR A 258 8.99 -8.24 9.42
CA THR A 258 8.26 -9.52 9.30
C THR A 258 9.23 -10.71 9.28
N ALA A 259 10.42 -10.58 8.70
CA ALA A 259 11.48 -11.59 8.80
C ALA A 259 11.92 -11.79 10.26
N VAL A 260 12.19 -10.70 10.99
CA VAL A 260 12.56 -10.75 12.41
C VAL A 260 11.43 -11.36 13.26
N GLY A 261 10.17 -10.98 13.02
CA GLY A 261 9.02 -11.55 13.72
C GLY A 261 8.80 -13.02 13.42
N THR A 262 9.06 -13.45 12.19
CA THR A 262 9.04 -14.88 11.82
C THR A 262 10.10 -15.64 12.61
N LEU A 263 11.31 -15.09 12.73
CA LEU A 263 12.38 -15.69 13.53
C LEU A 263 12.02 -15.74 15.03
N PHE A 264 11.43 -14.68 15.60
CA PHE A 264 10.91 -14.72 16.97
C PHE A 264 9.85 -15.80 17.15
N SER A 265 8.91 -15.91 16.21
CA SER A 265 7.87 -16.94 16.24
C SER A 265 8.46 -18.34 16.18
N PHE A 266 9.48 -18.57 15.34
CA PHE A 266 10.21 -19.83 15.30
C PHE A 266 10.89 -20.14 16.64
N ILE A 267 11.69 -19.20 17.16
CA ILE A 267 12.42 -19.37 18.43
C ILE A 267 11.45 -19.71 19.56
N LEU A 268 10.36 -18.95 19.70
CA LEU A 268 9.35 -19.21 20.71
C LEU A 268 8.63 -20.54 20.47
N SER A 269 8.36 -20.94 19.23
CA SER A 269 7.72 -22.22 18.93
C SER A 269 8.56 -23.41 19.37
N VAL A 270 9.89 -23.34 19.26
CA VAL A 270 10.81 -24.45 19.62
C VAL A 270 11.35 -24.38 21.05
N THR A 271 11.17 -23.24 21.74
CA THR A 271 11.64 -23.06 23.13
C THR A 271 10.48 -22.94 24.12
N PHE A 272 9.59 -21.96 23.92
CA PHE A 272 8.52 -21.63 24.85
C PHE A 272 7.43 -22.71 24.91
N ILE A 273 6.99 -23.22 23.75
CA ILE A 273 5.94 -24.26 23.71
C ILE A 273 6.42 -25.56 24.38
N PRO A 274 7.59 -26.12 24.01
CA PRO A 274 8.08 -27.34 24.65
C PRO A 274 8.30 -27.16 26.15
N ALA A 275 8.84 -26.02 26.60
CA ALA A 275 9.01 -25.75 28.02
C ALA A 275 7.68 -25.84 28.78
N ILE A 276 6.60 -25.24 28.25
CA ILE A 276 5.27 -25.33 28.89
C ILE A 276 4.72 -26.75 28.84
N LEU A 277 4.77 -27.43 27.70
CA LEU A 277 4.25 -28.80 27.56
C LEU A 277 5.01 -29.81 28.42
N TYR A 278 6.28 -29.55 28.71
CA TYR A 278 7.10 -30.36 29.59
C TYR A 278 6.65 -30.28 31.06
N TYR A 279 6.41 -29.06 31.58
CA TYR A 279 5.97 -28.86 32.97
C TYR A 279 4.45 -29.05 33.16
N LEU A 280 3.68 -28.84 32.11
CA LEU A 280 2.23 -29.06 32.07
C LEU A 280 1.91 -30.11 31.01
N PRO A 281 2.26 -31.39 31.23
CA PRO A 281 1.92 -32.47 30.31
C PRO A 281 0.39 -32.60 30.20
N GLU A 282 -0.12 -32.79 28.99
CA GLU A 282 -1.54 -33.14 28.81
C GLU A 282 -1.78 -34.56 29.34
N GLN A 283 -2.86 -34.75 30.10
CA GLN A 283 -3.38 -36.10 30.30
C GLN A 283 -3.69 -36.66 28.91
N LYS A 284 -3.21 -37.88 28.60
CA LYS A 284 -3.49 -38.55 27.33
C LYS A 284 -4.99 -38.44 27.05
N ALA A 285 -5.37 -37.57 26.11
CA ALA A 285 -6.71 -37.59 25.57
C ALA A 285 -6.81 -38.91 24.81
N SER A 286 -7.33 -39.94 25.48
CA SER A 286 -7.86 -41.08 24.78
C SER A 286 -8.94 -40.58 23.83
N VAL A 287 -9.08 -41.29 22.72
CA VAL A 287 -10.16 -41.25 21.74
C VAL A 287 -9.74 -40.63 20.39
N HIS A 288 -9.35 -41.53 19.48
CA HIS A 288 -9.71 -41.46 18.06
C HIS A 288 -11.24 -41.32 17.98
N VAL A 289 -11.77 -40.09 18.04
CA VAL A 289 -13.20 -39.87 17.84
C VAL A 289 -13.45 -39.89 16.34
N SER A 290 -14.10 -40.94 15.84
CA SER A 290 -14.73 -40.93 14.52
C SER A 290 -15.65 -39.71 14.43
N GLY A 291 -15.33 -38.73 13.55
CA GLY A 291 -16.08 -37.46 13.45
C GLY A 291 -15.27 -36.19 13.74
N SER A 292 -13.95 -36.25 13.90
CA SER A 292 -13.10 -35.04 13.85
C SER A 292 -13.06 -34.45 12.43
N LEU A 293 -12.87 -33.13 12.30
CA LEU A 293 -12.74 -32.41 11.01
C LEU A 293 -11.71 -33.10 10.08
N GLN A 294 -10.68 -33.64 10.71
CA GLN A 294 -9.63 -34.44 10.12
C GLN A 294 -10.10 -35.74 9.46
N SER A 295 -11.00 -36.50 10.10
CA SER A 295 -11.58 -37.73 9.52
C SER A 295 -12.53 -37.45 8.35
N VAL A 296 -13.21 -36.31 8.40
CA VAL A 296 -14.09 -35.83 7.33
C VAL A 296 -13.26 -35.41 6.10
N LEU A 297 -12.20 -34.62 6.32
CA LEU A 297 -11.28 -34.22 5.25
C LEU A 297 -10.65 -35.43 4.56
N GLU A 298 -10.23 -36.44 5.32
CA GLU A 298 -9.66 -37.65 4.74
C GLU A 298 -10.65 -38.39 3.84
N LYS A 299 -11.86 -38.65 4.34
CA LYS A 299 -12.88 -39.42 3.62
C LYS A 299 -13.41 -38.71 2.37
N TYR A 300 -13.68 -37.41 2.44
CA TYR A 300 -14.40 -36.68 1.39
C TYR A 300 -13.51 -35.85 0.48
N LEU A 301 -12.28 -35.51 0.89
CA LEU A 301 -11.38 -34.68 0.09
C LEU A 301 -10.14 -35.48 -0.35
N LEU A 302 -9.38 -36.03 0.60
CA LEU A 302 -8.04 -36.59 0.33
C LEU A 302 -8.07 -37.93 -0.42
N ILE A 303 -8.97 -38.85 -0.04
CA ILE A 303 -9.11 -40.15 -0.73
C ILE A 303 -9.59 -39.96 -2.19
N PRO A 304 -10.64 -39.16 -2.48
CA PRO A 304 -11.02 -38.86 -3.86
C PRO A 304 -9.89 -38.19 -4.65
N LEU A 305 -9.17 -37.26 -4.02
CA LEU A 305 -8.06 -36.56 -4.66
C LEU A 305 -6.92 -37.52 -5.04
N LYS A 306 -6.54 -38.44 -4.12
CA LYS A 306 -5.57 -39.50 -4.39
C LYS A 306 -5.95 -40.29 -5.66
N ASN A 307 -7.20 -40.72 -5.73
CA ASN A 307 -7.70 -41.54 -6.85
C ASN A 307 -7.69 -40.75 -8.17
N LEU A 308 -8.05 -39.47 -8.13
CA LEU A 308 -8.03 -38.58 -9.30
C LEU A 308 -6.59 -38.36 -9.80
N LEU A 309 -5.65 -38.06 -8.90
CA LEU A 309 -4.23 -37.84 -9.23
C LEU A 309 -3.60 -39.07 -9.89
N PHE A 310 -3.91 -40.26 -9.40
CA PHE A 310 -3.32 -41.49 -9.91
C PHE A 310 -3.91 -41.92 -11.27
N ARG A 311 -5.25 -41.86 -11.41
CA ARG A 311 -5.96 -42.31 -12.63
C ARG A 311 -5.89 -41.30 -13.77
N HIS A 312 -5.93 -39.99 -13.48
CA HIS A 312 -6.10 -38.94 -14.49
C HIS A 312 -5.05 -37.81 -14.45
N PRO A 313 -3.73 -38.10 -14.31
CA PRO A 313 -2.71 -37.05 -14.16
C PRO A 313 -2.62 -36.12 -15.37
N ARG A 314 -2.81 -36.62 -16.59
CA ARG A 314 -2.75 -35.80 -17.81
C ARG A 314 -3.87 -34.75 -17.87
N TYR A 315 -5.08 -35.11 -17.43
CA TYR A 315 -6.22 -34.18 -17.41
C TYR A 315 -6.01 -33.05 -16.40
N ILE A 316 -5.47 -33.36 -15.22
CA ILE A 316 -5.12 -32.34 -14.22
C ILE A 316 -4.03 -31.40 -14.76
N PHE A 317 -3.01 -31.94 -15.42
CA PHE A 317 -1.97 -31.13 -16.04
C PHE A 317 -2.53 -30.18 -17.12
N SER A 318 -3.39 -30.70 -18.01
CA SER A 318 -4.07 -29.89 -19.03
C SER A 318 -4.99 -28.83 -18.42
N PHE A 319 -5.70 -29.14 -17.34
CA PHE A 319 -6.50 -28.18 -16.60
C PHE A 319 -5.64 -27.02 -16.06
N TRP A 320 -4.52 -27.34 -15.41
CA TRP A 320 -3.59 -26.31 -14.94
C TRP A 320 -3.01 -25.48 -16.08
N LEU A 321 -2.65 -26.09 -17.21
CA LEU A 321 -2.20 -25.35 -18.38
C LEU A 321 -3.26 -24.37 -18.89
N PHE A 322 -4.53 -24.79 -18.94
CA PHE A 322 -5.65 -23.93 -19.32
C PHE A 322 -5.85 -22.78 -18.33
N VAL A 323 -5.82 -23.05 -17.03
CA VAL A 323 -5.93 -22.02 -15.98
C VAL A 323 -4.77 -21.02 -16.05
N LEU A 324 -3.55 -21.49 -16.33
CA LEU A 324 -2.38 -20.64 -16.52
C LEU A 324 -2.54 -19.71 -17.73
N LEU A 325 -3.06 -20.21 -18.85
CA LEU A 325 -3.33 -19.39 -20.03
C LEU A 325 -4.36 -18.29 -19.73
N ILE A 326 -5.41 -18.61 -18.98
CA ILE A 326 -6.39 -17.61 -18.51
C ILE A 326 -5.70 -16.59 -17.59
N GLY A 327 -4.86 -17.04 -16.65
CA GLY A 327 -4.12 -16.17 -15.75
C GLY A 327 -3.21 -15.19 -16.50
N ILE A 328 -2.48 -15.67 -17.50
CA ILE A 328 -1.64 -14.85 -18.38
C ILE A 328 -2.49 -13.86 -19.19
N ALA A 329 -3.62 -14.29 -19.75
CA ALA A 329 -4.51 -13.39 -20.48
C ALA A 329 -5.08 -12.28 -19.58
N GLY A 330 -5.37 -12.59 -18.31
CA GLY A 330 -5.81 -11.63 -17.31
C GLY A 330 -4.71 -10.64 -16.91
N SER A 331 -3.45 -11.07 -16.80
CA SER A 331 -2.37 -10.20 -16.31
C SER A 331 -2.09 -8.99 -17.22
N PHE A 332 -2.38 -9.10 -18.53
CA PHE A 332 -2.33 -7.95 -19.45
C PHE A 332 -3.36 -6.85 -19.16
N LYS A 333 -4.38 -7.12 -18.31
CA LYS A 333 -5.43 -6.17 -17.92
C LYS A 333 -5.20 -5.50 -16.56
N ILE A 334 -4.03 -5.69 -15.95
CA ILE A 334 -3.73 -5.11 -14.63
C ILE A 334 -3.78 -3.57 -14.69
N VAL A 335 -4.54 -3.00 -13.77
CA VAL A 335 -4.61 -1.55 -13.52
C VAL A 335 -3.66 -1.20 -12.37
N ARG A 336 -3.14 0.03 -12.35
CA ARG A 336 -2.25 0.53 -11.30
C ARG A 336 -2.88 1.71 -10.57
N SER A 337 -2.57 1.87 -9.29
CA SER A 337 -3.03 2.99 -8.47
C SER A 337 -1.98 3.43 -7.47
N THR A 338 -1.52 4.68 -7.60
CA THR A 338 -0.57 5.32 -6.66
C THR A 338 -1.19 6.48 -5.88
N ASN A 339 -2.43 6.85 -6.17
CA ASN A 339 -3.09 7.98 -5.55
C ASN A 339 -3.66 7.62 -4.16
N ILE A 340 -3.31 8.40 -3.15
CA ILE A 340 -3.70 8.16 -1.74
C ILE A 340 -5.23 8.24 -1.56
N ALA A 341 -5.91 9.13 -2.29
CA ALA A 341 -7.36 9.25 -2.20
C ALA A 341 -8.07 7.96 -2.64
N ALA A 342 -7.43 7.11 -3.45
CA ALA A 342 -7.98 5.81 -3.85
C ALA A 342 -7.88 4.75 -2.74
N TYR A 343 -7.14 5.01 -1.65
CA TYR A 343 -7.03 4.07 -0.53
C TYR A 343 -8.27 4.08 0.37
N PHE A 344 -9.02 5.17 0.32
CA PHE A 344 -10.23 5.34 1.11
C PHE A 344 -11.47 4.84 0.37
N LYS A 345 -12.44 4.31 1.12
CA LYS A 345 -13.76 3.94 0.57
C LYS A 345 -14.50 5.18 0.07
N LYS A 346 -15.30 5.03 -0.98
CA LYS A 346 -16.13 6.11 -1.59
C LYS A 346 -16.96 6.95 -0.61
N GLY A 347 -17.40 6.38 0.51
CA GLY A 347 -18.19 7.08 1.52
C GLY A 347 -17.42 7.65 2.71
N SER A 348 -16.09 7.54 2.77
CA SER A 348 -15.33 8.10 3.90
C SER A 348 -15.24 9.62 3.81
N PRO A 349 -15.12 10.35 4.94
CA PRO A 349 -14.97 11.80 4.93
C PRO A 349 -13.81 12.28 4.05
N ALA A 350 -12.63 11.64 4.14
CA ALA A 350 -11.47 11.98 3.32
C ALA A 350 -11.77 11.86 1.82
N ARG A 351 -12.46 10.78 1.41
CA ARG A 351 -12.78 10.53 0.01
C ARG A 351 -13.82 11.50 -0.54
N VAL A 352 -14.84 11.81 0.26
CA VAL A 352 -15.90 12.77 -0.09
C VAL A 352 -15.33 14.19 -0.22
N SER A 353 -14.46 14.60 0.72
CA SER A 353 -13.76 15.88 0.65
C SER A 353 -12.94 16.01 -0.64
N GLU A 354 -12.16 14.98 -0.98
CA GLU A 354 -11.33 15.00 -2.19
C GLU A 354 -12.16 15.05 -3.48
N GLU A 355 -13.23 14.26 -3.57
CA GLU A 355 -14.12 14.29 -4.74
C GLU A 355 -14.81 15.66 -4.91
N LEU A 356 -15.15 16.32 -3.79
CA LEU A 356 -15.69 17.68 -3.82
C LEU A 356 -14.63 18.70 -4.28
N LEU A 357 -13.40 18.63 -3.77
CA LEU A 357 -12.29 19.48 -4.21
C LEU A 357 -12.00 19.29 -5.70
N GLN A 358 -11.99 18.03 -6.17
CA GLN A 358 -11.84 17.71 -7.59
C GLN A 358 -12.94 18.34 -8.44
N LYS A 359 -14.20 18.20 -8.03
CA LYS A 359 -15.35 18.69 -8.80
C LYS A 359 -15.49 20.20 -8.79
N LYS A 360 -15.15 20.88 -7.69
CA LYS A 360 -15.43 22.31 -7.50
C LYS A 360 -14.22 23.24 -7.63
N PHE A 361 -13.01 22.74 -7.42
CA PHE A 361 -11.79 23.56 -7.30
C PHE A 361 -10.57 23.02 -8.09
N GLY A 362 -10.78 21.99 -8.93
CA GLY A 362 -9.71 21.41 -9.74
C GLY A 362 -8.79 20.43 -9.01
N GLY A 363 -9.23 19.86 -7.88
CA GLY A 363 -8.49 18.84 -7.13
C GLY A 363 -7.60 19.41 -6.03
N SER A 364 -6.97 18.53 -5.24
CA SER A 364 -6.06 18.93 -4.17
C SER A 364 -4.59 18.57 -4.41
N SER A 365 -4.29 17.86 -5.51
CA SER A 365 -2.94 17.41 -5.84
C SER A 365 -2.12 18.57 -6.43
N PRO A 366 -1.10 19.11 -5.72
CA PRO A 366 -0.39 20.29 -6.17
C PRO A 366 0.53 19.96 -7.35
N VAL A 367 0.51 20.84 -8.34
CA VAL A 367 1.43 20.88 -9.48
C VAL A 367 2.27 22.13 -9.33
N TYR A 368 3.57 21.95 -9.38
CA TYR A 368 4.51 23.05 -9.35
C TYR A 368 5.37 22.98 -10.60
N VAL A 369 5.52 24.10 -11.31
CA VAL A 369 6.57 24.22 -12.31
C VAL A 369 7.59 25.19 -11.77
N HIS A 370 8.76 24.65 -11.43
CA HIS A 370 9.89 25.43 -10.95
C HIS A 370 10.59 26.08 -12.14
N ILE A 371 10.81 27.39 -12.02
CA ILE A 371 11.46 28.23 -13.01
C ILE A 371 12.71 28.81 -12.37
N LYS A 372 13.86 28.56 -12.98
CA LYS A 372 15.13 29.14 -12.54
C LYS A 372 15.65 30.12 -13.58
N GLY A 373 15.70 31.40 -13.23
CA GLY A 373 16.05 32.54 -14.06
C GLY A 373 15.68 33.85 -13.35
N ASP A 374 16.08 34.99 -13.91
CA ASP A 374 15.75 36.30 -13.34
C ASP A 374 14.26 36.60 -13.54
N MET A 375 13.48 36.63 -12.45
CA MET A 375 12.03 36.84 -12.52
C MET A 375 11.62 38.27 -12.94
N GLN A 376 12.57 39.21 -12.99
CA GLN A 376 12.33 40.55 -13.52
C GLN A 376 12.64 40.64 -15.03
N ASP A 377 13.19 39.60 -15.64
CA ASP A 377 13.39 39.53 -17.10
C ASP A 377 12.05 39.26 -17.82
N PRO A 378 11.59 40.16 -18.71
CA PRO A 378 10.39 39.95 -19.51
C PRO A 378 10.36 38.62 -20.28
N GLU A 379 11.49 38.12 -20.77
CA GLU A 379 11.55 36.84 -21.50
C GLU A 379 11.28 35.64 -20.59
N VAL A 380 11.70 35.72 -19.33
CA VAL A 380 11.41 34.69 -18.32
C VAL A 380 9.92 34.70 -18.00
N LEU A 381 9.33 35.87 -17.76
CA LEU A 381 7.89 35.99 -17.51
C LEU A 381 7.04 35.52 -18.70
N ARG A 382 7.44 35.81 -19.95
CA ARG A 382 6.77 35.27 -21.15
C ARG A 382 6.90 33.76 -21.25
N SER A 383 8.06 33.19 -20.91
CA SER A 383 8.24 31.75 -20.83
C SER A 383 7.30 31.13 -19.79
N MET A 384 7.09 31.78 -18.64
CA MET A 384 6.11 31.35 -17.65
C MET A 384 4.68 31.34 -18.23
N ARG A 385 4.28 32.42 -18.94
CA ARG A 385 2.97 32.49 -19.60
C ARG A 385 2.77 31.40 -20.65
N GLN A 386 3.80 31.09 -21.43
CA GLN A 386 3.74 30.02 -22.43
C GLN A 386 3.52 28.65 -21.76
N VAL A 387 4.23 28.38 -20.67
CA VAL A 387 4.05 27.17 -19.87
C VAL A 387 2.64 27.11 -19.29
N GLU A 388 2.11 28.21 -18.72
CA GLU A 388 0.76 28.26 -18.18
C GLU A 388 -0.33 28.01 -19.23
N GLN A 389 -0.17 28.57 -20.43
CA GLN A 389 -1.07 28.32 -21.54
C GLN A 389 -1.07 26.84 -21.93
N PHE A 390 0.12 26.21 -22.00
CA PHE A 390 0.23 24.78 -22.23
C PHE A 390 -0.46 23.97 -21.12
N LEU A 391 -0.20 24.29 -19.84
CA LEU A 391 -0.83 23.61 -18.71
C LEU A 391 -2.36 23.66 -18.80
N LYS A 392 -2.93 24.82 -19.15
CA LYS A 392 -4.39 25.03 -19.32
C LYS A 392 -5.00 24.24 -20.49
N THR A 393 -4.20 23.72 -21.41
CA THR A 393 -4.72 22.81 -22.46
C THR A 393 -5.10 21.43 -21.92
N ASN A 394 -4.57 21.05 -20.76
CA ASN A 394 -4.88 19.78 -20.13
C ASN A 394 -6.23 19.85 -19.40
N PRO A 395 -7.19 18.94 -19.68
CA PRO A 395 -8.52 18.98 -19.05
C PRO A 395 -8.51 18.76 -17.53
N HIS A 396 -7.41 18.24 -16.97
CA HIS A 396 -7.23 18.03 -15.54
C HIS A 396 -6.51 19.19 -14.84
N ILE A 397 -6.13 20.24 -15.56
CA ILE A 397 -5.59 21.47 -14.99
C ILE A 397 -6.65 22.56 -15.10
N THR A 398 -7.15 23.05 -13.97
CA THR A 398 -8.24 24.03 -13.98
C THR A 398 -7.74 25.47 -14.02
N LYS A 399 -6.73 25.81 -13.19
CA LYS A 399 -6.19 27.17 -13.06
C LYS A 399 -4.68 27.10 -12.82
N THR A 400 -3.96 28.13 -13.24
CA THR A 400 -2.54 28.34 -12.93
C THR A 400 -2.40 29.68 -12.22
N THR A 401 -1.37 29.80 -11.39
CA THR A 401 -1.03 31.05 -10.72
C THR A 401 0.48 31.20 -10.69
N SER A 402 0.97 32.36 -11.13
CA SER A 402 2.38 32.71 -11.03
C SER A 402 2.58 34.21 -10.86
N VAL A 403 3.83 34.64 -10.64
CA VAL A 403 4.17 36.06 -10.60
C VAL A 403 3.92 36.76 -11.93
N ALA A 404 3.95 36.03 -13.05
CA ALA A 404 3.63 36.58 -14.36
C ALA A 404 2.16 37.05 -14.43
N ASP A 405 1.22 36.33 -13.80
CA ASP A 405 -0.17 36.77 -13.69
C ASP A 405 -0.27 38.10 -12.92
N LEU A 406 0.45 38.26 -11.81
CA LEU A 406 0.42 39.49 -11.00
C LEU A 406 0.98 40.69 -11.77
N ILE A 407 2.05 40.49 -12.54
CA ILE A 407 2.63 41.54 -13.39
C ILE A 407 1.66 41.93 -14.52
N GLU A 408 0.95 40.98 -15.15
CA GLU A 408 -0.09 41.29 -16.14
C GLU A 408 -1.27 42.07 -15.54
N GLU A 409 -1.75 41.68 -14.37
CA GLU A 409 -2.84 42.36 -13.65
C GLU A 409 -2.43 43.79 -13.26
N MET A 410 -1.20 43.98 -12.78
CA MET A 410 -0.65 45.29 -12.49
C MET A 410 -0.54 46.17 -13.74
N ASN A 411 -0.12 45.60 -14.87
CA ASN A 411 -0.01 46.32 -16.13
C ASN A 411 -1.39 46.70 -16.70
N ASP A 412 -2.39 45.83 -16.55
CA ASP A 412 -3.78 46.09 -16.94
C ASP A 412 -4.39 47.21 -16.08
N ALA A 413 -4.17 47.16 -14.77
CA ALA A 413 -4.62 48.19 -13.84
C ALA A 413 -3.95 49.56 -14.09
N MET A 414 -2.78 49.59 -14.74
CA MET A 414 -2.14 50.84 -15.21
C MET A 414 -2.78 51.39 -16.50
N GLY A 415 -3.71 50.65 -17.11
CA GLY A 415 -4.32 51.00 -18.40
C GLY A 415 -3.45 50.63 -19.62
N GLU A 416 -2.38 49.85 -19.43
CA GLU A 416 -1.46 49.43 -20.50
C GLU A 416 -1.82 48.03 -21.06
N GLY A 417 -2.90 47.44 -20.53
CA GLY A 417 -3.49 46.18 -20.96
C GLY A 417 -2.88 44.95 -20.29
N LYS A 418 -3.66 43.87 -20.24
CA LYS A 418 -3.30 42.57 -19.66
C LYS A 418 -2.26 41.82 -20.48
N LYS A 419 -0.99 42.21 -20.37
CA LYS A 419 0.18 41.62 -21.02
C LYS A 419 1.46 41.88 -20.21
N ILE A 420 2.48 41.05 -20.42
CA ILE A 420 3.81 41.27 -19.85
C ILE A 420 4.47 42.48 -20.54
N PRO A 421 4.97 43.48 -19.79
CA PRO A 421 5.70 44.61 -20.35
C PRO A 421 6.91 44.18 -21.19
N GLU A 422 7.27 44.97 -22.22
CA GLU A 422 8.43 44.67 -23.06
C GLU A 422 9.76 45.05 -22.41
N GLU A 423 9.76 46.13 -21.64
CA GLU A 423 10.94 46.68 -21.01
C GLU A 423 11.11 46.19 -19.57
N ARG A 424 12.32 45.73 -19.23
CA ARG A 424 12.69 45.31 -17.87
C ARG A 424 12.41 46.39 -16.83
N ALA A 425 12.71 47.65 -17.13
CA ALA A 425 12.47 48.77 -16.20
C ALA A 425 11.00 48.89 -15.78
N LYS A 426 10.06 48.60 -16.69
CA LYS A 426 8.63 48.60 -16.38
C LYS A 426 8.26 47.41 -15.49
N VAL A 427 8.81 46.23 -15.75
CA VAL A 427 8.63 45.06 -14.88
C VAL A 427 9.13 45.37 -13.47
N GLU A 428 10.32 45.94 -13.32
CA GLU A 428 10.89 46.36 -12.03
C GLU A 428 9.99 47.36 -11.30
N GLN A 429 9.40 48.33 -12.00
CA GLN A 429 8.47 49.29 -11.42
C GLN A 429 7.19 48.61 -10.91
N LEU A 430 6.57 47.74 -11.71
CA LEU A 430 5.37 47.01 -11.28
C LEU A 430 5.69 46.05 -10.12
N TRP A 431 6.87 45.44 -10.16
CA TRP A 431 7.37 44.55 -9.12
C TRP A 431 7.50 45.27 -7.77
N PHE A 432 8.09 46.47 -7.77
CA PHE A 432 8.25 47.29 -6.57
C PHE A 432 6.90 47.57 -5.87
N LEU A 433 5.81 47.71 -6.63
CA LEU A 433 4.48 47.91 -6.08
C LEU A 433 3.89 46.63 -5.45
N LEU A 434 4.33 45.46 -5.92
CA LEU A 434 3.94 44.16 -5.38
C LEU A 434 4.82 43.70 -4.20
N GLU A 435 5.96 44.38 -3.98
CA GLU A 435 6.90 44.04 -2.93
C GLU A 435 6.22 44.11 -1.55
N GLY A 436 6.52 43.13 -0.69
CA GLY A 436 5.92 43.02 0.64
C GLY A 436 4.52 42.39 0.69
N GLN A 437 3.91 42.03 -0.45
CA GLN A 437 2.66 41.26 -0.45
C GLN A 437 2.93 39.78 -0.09
N ASP A 438 2.12 39.20 0.80
CA ASP A 438 2.24 37.80 1.29
C ASP A 438 2.27 36.75 0.15
N ILE A 439 1.72 37.06 -1.02
CA ILE A 439 1.68 36.17 -2.17
C ILE A 439 3.04 36.09 -2.90
N MET A 440 3.88 37.13 -2.80
CA MET A 440 5.17 37.18 -3.51
C MET A 440 6.13 36.12 -2.99
N SER A 441 6.23 35.97 -1.66
CA SER A 441 7.07 34.96 -1.03
C SER A 441 6.60 33.51 -1.28
N GLN A 442 5.38 33.32 -1.79
CA GLN A 442 4.86 32.01 -2.20
C GLN A 442 5.19 31.67 -3.66
N LEU A 443 5.52 32.68 -4.48
CA LEU A 443 5.69 32.56 -5.92
C LEU A 443 7.13 32.78 -6.38
N VAL A 444 7.93 33.53 -5.62
CA VAL A 444 9.28 33.95 -6.00
C VAL A 444 10.22 33.89 -4.79
N SER A 445 11.46 33.48 -5.02
CA SER A 445 12.53 33.51 -4.02
C SER A 445 13.01 34.93 -3.73
N ASP A 446 13.60 35.15 -2.55
CA ASP A 446 14.11 36.47 -2.13
C ASP A 446 15.19 37.04 -3.06
N ASP A 447 15.97 36.17 -3.72
CA ASP A 447 17.01 36.55 -4.69
C ASP A 447 16.47 36.79 -6.13
N LEU A 448 15.16 36.62 -6.33
CA LEU A 448 14.45 36.75 -7.60
C LEU A 448 14.94 35.79 -8.70
N GLN A 449 15.75 34.77 -8.36
CA GLN A 449 16.30 33.81 -9.32
C GLN A 449 15.45 32.55 -9.47
N GLU A 450 14.48 32.33 -8.59
CA GLU A 450 13.61 31.18 -8.62
C GLU A 450 12.15 31.61 -8.52
N GLY A 451 11.33 31.12 -9.44
CA GLY A 451 9.89 31.33 -9.45
C GLY A 451 9.16 30.00 -9.56
N VAL A 452 7.86 30.02 -9.21
CA VAL A 452 7.00 28.85 -9.35
C VAL A 452 5.68 29.21 -10.03
N ILE A 453 5.29 28.37 -10.99
CA ILE A 453 3.91 28.30 -11.47
C ILE A 453 3.19 27.25 -10.63
N GLN A 454 2.14 27.66 -9.93
CA GLN A 454 1.34 26.78 -9.09
C GLN A 454 0.06 26.38 -9.81
N SER A 455 -0.33 25.12 -9.68
CA SER A 455 -1.59 24.59 -10.20
C SER A 455 -2.03 23.36 -9.40
N ARG A 456 -3.16 22.78 -9.77
CA ARG A 456 -3.72 21.56 -9.16
C ARG A 456 -4.14 20.58 -10.24
N PHE A 457 -3.91 19.30 -9.98
CA PHE A 457 -4.26 18.22 -10.90
C PHE A 457 -5.54 17.51 -10.45
N ALA A 458 -6.57 17.58 -11.29
CA ALA A 458 -7.92 17.08 -11.04
C ALA A 458 -8.11 15.64 -11.55
N SER A 459 -7.18 14.72 -11.25
CA SER A 459 -7.39 13.29 -11.51
C SER A 459 -6.74 12.38 -10.47
N VAL A 460 -7.43 11.28 -10.17
CA VAL A 460 -6.95 10.20 -9.31
C VAL A 460 -6.37 9.01 -10.09
N ARG A 461 -6.46 9.02 -11.43
CA ARG A 461 -6.01 7.92 -12.28
C ARG A 461 -4.55 8.10 -12.65
N SER A 462 -3.73 7.08 -12.38
CA SER A 462 -2.29 7.09 -12.73
C SER A 462 -2.04 7.22 -14.25
N SER A 463 -2.99 6.82 -15.10
CA SER A 463 -2.91 7.02 -16.56
C SER A 463 -2.87 8.48 -16.95
N ASP A 464 -3.75 9.28 -16.34
CA ASP A 464 -3.94 10.68 -16.68
C ASP A 464 -2.73 11.49 -16.20
N THR A 465 -2.20 11.13 -15.02
CA THR A 465 -0.96 11.69 -14.48
C THR A 465 0.24 11.42 -15.39
N ARG A 466 0.42 10.17 -15.85
CA ARG A 466 1.50 9.82 -16.78
C ARG A 466 1.40 10.62 -18.08
N GLN A 467 0.22 10.65 -18.69
CA GLN A 467 -0.01 11.38 -19.93
C GLN A 467 0.33 12.88 -19.76
N PHE A 468 -0.06 13.48 -18.63
CA PHE A 468 0.27 14.87 -18.32
C PHE A 468 1.79 15.09 -18.25
N VAL A 469 2.51 14.30 -17.44
CA VAL A 469 3.97 14.44 -17.26
C VAL A 469 4.71 14.24 -18.59
N GLU A 470 4.35 13.21 -19.37
CA GLU A 470 4.94 12.94 -20.68
C GLU A 470 4.67 14.08 -21.68
N SER A 471 3.43 14.58 -21.72
CA SER A 471 3.07 15.70 -22.60
C SER A 471 3.83 16.99 -22.24
N PHE A 472 4.05 17.24 -20.95
CA PHE A 472 4.82 18.39 -20.48
C PHE A 472 6.29 18.29 -20.87
N GLN A 473 6.89 17.11 -20.70
CA GLN A 473 8.27 16.86 -21.13
C GLN A 473 8.43 17.01 -22.65
N GLN A 474 7.47 16.52 -23.43
CA GLN A 474 7.45 16.72 -24.88
C GLN A 474 7.33 18.19 -25.26
N PHE A 475 6.47 18.96 -24.56
CA PHE A 475 6.34 20.40 -24.76
C PHE A 475 7.68 21.13 -24.55
N LEU A 476 8.38 20.88 -23.42
CA LEU A 476 9.68 21.51 -23.16
C LEU A 476 10.76 21.11 -24.17
N HIS A 477 10.69 19.89 -24.71
CA HIS A 477 11.64 19.45 -25.75
C HIS A 477 11.42 20.20 -27.08
N HIS A 478 10.17 20.49 -27.46
CA HIS A 478 9.84 21.22 -28.69
C HIS A 478 9.92 22.74 -28.53
N HIS A 479 9.71 23.25 -27.32
CA HIS A 479 9.75 24.66 -26.97
C HIS A 479 10.76 24.89 -25.84
N PRO A 480 12.07 24.73 -26.10
CA PRO A 480 13.07 24.91 -25.07
C PRO A 480 13.04 26.37 -24.56
N PRO A 481 12.87 26.58 -23.25
CA PRO A 481 12.84 27.92 -22.68
C PRO A 481 14.18 28.61 -22.92
N ARG A 482 14.12 29.89 -23.28
CA ARG A 482 15.32 30.75 -23.37
C ARG A 482 15.41 31.55 -22.07
N HIS A 483 16.63 31.84 -21.60
CA HIS A 483 16.90 32.63 -20.38
C HIS A 483 16.51 31.98 -19.03
N CYS A 484 15.81 30.85 -19.02
CA CYS A 484 15.50 30.13 -17.79
C CYS A 484 15.53 28.61 -17.95
N LYS A 485 15.57 27.89 -16.82
CA LYS A 485 15.37 26.44 -16.74
C LYS A 485 13.99 26.16 -16.16
N VAL A 486 13.22 25.30 -16.83
CA VAL A 486 11.86 24.93 -16.43
C VAL A 486 11.84 23.46 -16.01
N THR A 487 11.30 23.16 -14.83
CA THR A 487 11.22 21.79 -14.28
C THR A 487 9.84 21.52 -13.69
N LEU A 488 9.18 20.44 -14.12
CA LEU A 488 7.92 19.99 -13.52
C LEU A 488 8.17 19.25 -12.20
N THR A 489 7.57 19.73 -11.14
CA THR A 489 7.61 19.14 -9.80
C THR A 489 6.18 19.03 -9.22
N GLY A 490 6.07 18.71 -7.94
CA GLY A 490 4.80 18.43 -7.29
C GLY A 490 4.36 16.96 -7.44
N MET A 491 3.12 16.69 -7.04
CA MET A 491 2.65 15.32 -6.84
C MET A 491 2.49 14.47 -8.11
N PRO A 492 2.12 15.02 -9.29
CA PRO A 492 2.09 14.23 -10.51
C PRO A 492 3.43 13.55 -10.84
N SER A 493 4.54 14.29 -10.74
CA SER A 493 5.89 13.74 -10.96
C SER A 493 6.23 12.66 -9.93
N VAL A 494 5.90 12.88 -8.66
CA VAL A 494 6.10 11.91 -7.59
C VAL A 494 5.28 10.64 -7.85
N TYR A 495 4.00 10.76 -8.20
CA TYR A 495 3.15 9.61 -8.49
C TYR A 495 3.58 8.82 -9.73
N CYS A 496 4.10 9.50 -10.77
CA CYS A 496 4.70 8.82 -11.92
C CYS A 496 5.93 8.01 -11.52
N GLN A 497 6.83 8.59 -10.72
CA GLN A 497 8.03 7.90 -10.26
C GLN A 497 7.71 6.74 -9.31
N LEU A 498 6.71 6.91 -8.42
CA LEU A 498 6.20 5.83 -7.58
C LEU A 498 5.60 4.69 -8.41
N ASP A 499 4.83 5.02 -9.46
CA ASP A 499 4.17 4.03 -10.31
C ASP A 499 5.19 3.17 -11.08
N GLU A 500 6.25 3.79 -11.59
CA GLU A 500 7.37 3.07 -12.23
C GLU A 500 8.15 2.22 -11.22
N SER A 501 8.41 2.79 -10.03
CA SER A 501 9.13 2.11 -8.96
C SER A 501 8.38 0.88 -8.44
N LEU A 502 7.03 0.89 -8.42
CA LEU A 502 6.22 -0.26 -8.01
C LEU A 502 6.42 -1.45 -8.95
N ILE A 503 6.44 -1.23 -10.27
CA ILE A 503 6.69 -2.32 -11.24
C ILE A 503 8.09 -2.89 -11.06
N ASN A 504 9.09 -2.02 -10.99
CA ASN A 504 10.48 -2.44 -10.84
C ASN A 504 10.70 -3.20 -9.52
N SER A 505 10.06 -2.75 -8.44
CA SER A 505 10.06 -3.42 -7.14
C SER A 505 9.38 -4.79 -7.21
N GLN A 506 8.24 -4.89 -7.88
CA GLN A 506 7.52 -6.16 -8.03
C GLN A 506 8.37 -7.20 -8.74
N LEU A 507 8.94 -6.85 -9.89
CA LEU A 507 9.73 -7.76 -10.71
C LEU A 507 11.01 -8.17 -9.99
N SER A 508 11.73 -7.20 -9.41
CA SER A 508 13.01 -7.45 -8.76
C SER A 508 12.85 -8.28 -7.48
N SER A 509 11.89 -7.94 -6.61
CA SER A 509 11.62 -8.73 -5.39
C SER A 509 11.09 -10.12 -5.70
N LEU A 510 10.19 -10.27 -6.67
CA LEU A 510 9.65 -11.58 -7.04
C LEU A 510 10.72 -12.47 -7.67
N ALA A 511 11.55 -11.94 -8.57
CA ALA A 511 12.65 -12.68 -9.19
C ALA A 511 13.68 -13.10 -8.14
N LEU A 512 14.05 -12.20 -7.23
CA LEU A 512 14.97 -12.51 -6.14
C LEU A 512 14.39 -13.56 -5.20
N ALA A 513 13.12 -13.43 -4.80
CA ALA A 513 12.43 -14.44 -4.00
C ALA A 513 12.45 -15.82 -4.69
N ALA A 514 12.17 -15.87 -5.99
CA ALA A 514 12.15 -17.13 -6.74
C ALA A 514 13.53 -17.80 -6.77
N VAL A 515 14.59 -17.01 -6.97
CA VAL A 515 15.98 -17.50 -6.94
C VAL A 515 16.37 -17.99 -5.55
N LEU A 516 16.11 -17.20 -4.50
CA LEU A 516 16.45 -17.59 -3.12
C LEU A 516 15.72 -18.86 -2.69
N VAL A 517 14.43 -18.95 -3.03
CA VAL A 517 13.62 -20.13 -2.76
C VAL A 517 14.10 -21.35 -3.55
N PHE A 518 14.46 -21.17 -4.82
CA PHE A 518 15.00 -22.24 -5.66
C PHE A 518 16.26 -22.84 -5.06
N LEU A 519 17.19 -21.96 -4.67
CA LEU A 519 18.45 -22.35 -4.06
C LEU A 519 18.21 -23.06 -2.73
N LEU A 520 17.37 -22.49 -1.85
CA LEU A 520 17.09 -23.09 -0.53
C LEU A 520 16.53 -24.50 -0.68
N ILE A 521 15.52 -24.72 -1.52
CA ILE A 521 14.93 -26.05 -1.68
C ILE A 521 15.90 -27.00 -2.36
N GLY A 522 16.62 -26.51 -3.37
CA GLY A 522 17.65 -27.29 -4.06
C GLY A 522 18.68 -27.85 -3.09
N PHE A 523 19.15 -27.03 -2.15
CA PHE A 523 20.07 -27.43 -1.09
C PHE A 523 19.39 -28.30 -0.03
N SER A 524 18.22 -27.91 0.46
CA SER A 524 17.46 -28.62 1.51
C SER A 524 17.11 -30.05 1.12
N LEU A 525 16.67 -30.26 -0.13
CA LEU A 525 16.33 -31.58 -0.66
C LEU A 525 17.54 -32.31 -1.28
N GLY A 526 18.70 -31.66 -1.37
CA GLY A 526 19.89 -32.16 -2.06
C GLY A 526 19.63 -32.50 -3.53
N SER A 527 18.74 -31.75 -4.19
CA SER A 527 18.36 -31.92 -5.59
C SER A 527 17.72 -30.65 -6.17
N PHE A 528 18.48 -29.93 -7.00
CA PHE A 528 17.96 -28.75 -7.73
C PHE A 528 16.80 -29.07 -8.67
N ARG A 529 16.69 -30.32 -9.13
CA ARG A 529 15.55 -30.76 -9.95
C ARG A 529 14.25 -30.78 -9.15
N LEU A 530 14.29 -31.27 -7.91
CA LEU A 530 13.16 -31.22 -6.99
C LEU A 530 12.86 -29.79 -6.56
N GLY A 531 13.91 -28.96 -6.37
CA GLY A 531 13.77 -27.52 -6.15
C GLY A 531 12.99 -26.83 -7.26
N PHE A 532 13.31 -27.13 -8.53
CA PHE A 532 12.58 -26.59 -9.68
C PHE A 532 11.10 -27.00 -9.66
N PHE A 533 10.79 -28.28 -9.40
CA PHE A 533 9.40 -28.74 -9.30
C PHE A 533 8.63 -28.06 -8.17
N GLY A 534 9.28 -27.83 -7.02
CA GLY A 534 8.66 -27.17 -5.88
C GLY A 534 8.21 -25.74 -6.15
N ILE A 535 8.84 -25.03 -7.08
CA ILE A 535 8.50 -23.65 -7.44
C ILE A 535 7.30 -23.56 -8.40
N ILE A 536 7.05 -24.60 -9.21
CA ILE A 536 6.02 -24.55 -10.26
C ILE A 536 4.61 -24.20 -9.71
N PRO A 537 4.11 -24.83 -8.61
CA PRO A 537 2.82 -24.47 -8.02
C PRO A 537 2.69 -23.00 -7.64
N ILE A 538 3.79 -22.39 -7.21
CA ILE A 538 3.80 -21.01 -6.70
C ILE A 538 3.86 -20.04 -7.84
N LEU A 539 4.68 -20.30 -8.87
CA LEU A 539 4.62 -19.52 -10.10
C LEU A 539 3.23 -19.58 -10.72
N ALA A 540 2.59 -20.75 -10.70
CA ALA A 540 1.21 -20.88 -11.15
C ALA A 540 0.25 -20.03 -10.33
N THR A 541 0.41 -20.04 -9.01
CA THR A 541 -0.37 -19.20 -8.09
C THR A 541 -0.18 -17.72 -8.35
N VAL A 542 1.05 -17.26 -8.55
CA VAL A 542 1.37 -15.85 -8.84
C VAL A 542 0.79 -15.42 -10.19
N ILE A 543 0.85 -16.29 -11.22
CA ILE A 543 0.21 -16.03 -12.51
C ILE A 543 -1.32 -15.90 -12.35
N MET A 544 -1.94 -16.82 -11.60
CA MET A 544 -3.38 -16.75 -11.32
C MET A 544 -3.76 -15.51 -10.52
N LEU A 545 -2.93 -15.11 -9.54
CA LEU A 545 -3.09 -13.89 -8.76
C LEU A 545 -3.14 -12.65 -9.67
N PHE A 546 -2.14 -12.49 -10.53
CA PHE A 546 -2.08 -11.37 -11.48
C PHE A 546 -3.23 -11.40 -12.50
N GLY A 547 -3.60 -12.58 -12.97
CA GLY A 547 -4.79 -12.77 -13.82
C GLY A 547 -6.07 -12.34 -13.12
N PHE A 548 -6.26 -12.74 -11.87
CA PHE A 548 -7.40 -12.38 -11.04
C PHE A 548 -7.47 -10.86 -10.82
N MET A 549 -6.34 -10.21 -10.51
CA MET A 549 -6.28 -8.75 -10.40
C MET A 549 -6.72 -8.06 -11.70
N GLY A 550 -6.23 -8.52 -12.85
CA GLY A 550 -6.61 -7.95 -14.15
C GLY A 550 -8.08 -8.16 -14.54
N PHE A 551 -8.69 -9.29 -14.18
CA PHE A 551 -10.12 -9.52 -14.45
C PHE A 551 -11.05 -8.78 -13.48
N THR A 552 -10.64 -8.62 -12.23
CA THR A 552 -11.46 -7.96 -11.19
C THR A 552 -11.25 -6.45 -11.13
N GLY A 553 -10.19 -5.94 -11.74
CA GLY A 553 -9.82 -4.53 -11.69
C GLY A 553 -9.23 -4.11 -10.34
N ILE A 554 -8.82 -5.06 -9.49
CA ILE A 554 -8.07 -4.74 -8.27
C ILE A 554 -6.72 -4.16 -8.69
N PRO A 555 -6.42 -2.90 -8.31
CA PRO A 555 -5.22 -2.24 -8.78
C PRO A 555 -3.96 -2.83 -8.13
N LEU A 556 -2.86 -2.82 -8.88
CA LEU A 556 -1.53 -2.93 -8.31
C LEU A 556 -1.15 -1.59 -7.67
N ASP A 557 -0.96 -1.63 -6.36
CA ASP A 557 -0.69 -0.49 -5.48
C ASP A 557 0.41 -0.85 -4.46
N ILE A 558 0.71 0.07 -3.53
CA ILE A 558 1.77 -0.10 -2.54
C ILE A 558 1.55 -1.33 -1.63
N ALA A 559 0.32 -1.69 -1.29
CA ALA A 559 0.06 -2.85 -0.43
C ALA A 559 0.03 -4.15 -1.24
N THR A 560 -0.62 -4.15 -2.40
CA THR A 560 -0.82 -5.34 -3.23
C THR A 560 0.46 -5.80 -3.93
N VAL A 561 1.44 -4.91 -4.16
CA VAL A 561 2.74 -5.27 -4.74
C VAL A 561 3.54 -6.25 -3.88
N ILE A 562 3.29 -6.29 -2.57
CA ILE A 562 3.99 -7.23 -1.69
C ILE A 562 3.37 -8.63 -1.77
N VAL A 563 2.13 -8.78 -2.27
CA VAL A 563 1.37 -10.04 -2.20
C VAL A 563 2.09 -11.16 -2.93
N ALA A 564 2.59 -10.94 -4.15
CA ALA A 564 3.22 -12.01 -4.92
C ALA A 564 4.49 -12.56 -4.25
N SER A 565 5.36 -11.68 -3.74
CA SER A 565 6.59 -12.08 -3.06
C SER A 565 6.30 -12.66 -1.66
N LEU A 566 5.29 -12.12 -0.95
CA LEU A 566 4.78 -12.67 0.31
C LEU A 566 4.26 -14.11 0.14
N VAL A 567 3.43 -14.33 -0.89
CA VAL A 567 2.88 -15.64 -1.25
C VAL A 567 3.98 -16.62 -1.61
N MET A 568 5.05 -16.16 -2.25
CA MET A 568 6.18 -17.01 -2.58
C MET A 568 6.95 -17.48 -1.34
N GLY A 569 7.10 -16.62 -0.34
CA GLY A 569 7.72 -16.97 0.95
C GLY A 569 6.89 -17.95 1.77
N ILE A 570 5.59 -17.71 1.90
CA ILE A 570 4.69 -18.53 2.75
C ILE A 570 4.22 -19.80 2.03
N GLY A 571 3.94 -19.70 0.73
CA GLY A 571 3.33 -20.79 -0.04
C GLY A 571 4.28 -21.93 -0.39
N ILE A 572 5.60 -21.74 -0.27
CA ILE A 572 6.61 -22.75 -0.61
C ILE A 572 6.64 -23.93 0.34
N ASP A 573 6.25 -23.71 1.59
CA ASP A 573 6.28 -24.74 2.62
C ASP A 573 5.43 -25.95 2.23
N TYR A 574 4.31 -25.73 1.53
CA TYR A 574 3.47 -26.80 1.02
C TYR A 574 4.20 -27.70 0.02
N SER A 575 4.94 -27.10 -0.93
CA SER A 575 5.75 -27.85 -1.89
C SER A 575 6.85 -28.65 -1.21
N ILE A 576 7.53 -28.06 -0.23
CA ILE A 576 8.61 -28.73 0.53
C ILE A 576 8.06 -29.93 1.29
N HIS A 577 6.94 -29.77 1.99
CA HIS A 577 6.31 -30.85 2.72
C HIS A 577 5.84 -31.98 1.81
N VAL A 578 5.21 -31.66 0.66
CA VAL A 578 4.76 -32.67 -0.32
C VAL A 578 5.95 -33.44 -0.88
N ILE A 579 7.01 -32.76 -1.31
CA ILE A 579 8.19 -33.42 -1.90
C ILE A 579 8.92 -34.26 -0.85
N SER A 580 9.11 -33.74 0.35
CA SER A 580 9.80 -34.46 1.44
C SER A 580 9.01 -35.70 1.85
N SER A 581 7.70 -35.59 2.00
CA SER A 581 6.81 -36.71 2.32
C SER A 581 6.78 -37.75 1.21
N PHE A 582 6.66 -37.32 -0.05
CA PHE A 582 6.74 -38.21 -1.20
C PHE A 582 8.06 -38.99 -1.22
N THR A 583 9.19 -38.30 -1.05
CA THR A 583 10.53 -38.92 -1.07
C THR A 583 10.71 -39.89 0.11
N TYR A 584 10.25 -39.52 1.30
CA TYR A 584 10.31 -40.36 2.50
C TYR A 584 9.52 -41.67 2.35
N HIS A 585 8.29 -41.57 1.83
CA HIS A 585 7.44 -42.75 1.63
C HIS A 585 7.89 -43.58 0.44
N LEU A 586 8.40 -42.97 -0.64
CA LEU A 586 8.87 -43.71 -1.82
C LEU A 586 10.02 -44.66 -1.48
N GLN A 587 10.89 -44.28 -0.54
CA GLN A 587 11.99 -45.12 -0.06
C GLN A 587 11.52 -46.34 0.78
N ARG A 588 10.27 -46.33 1.27
CA ARG A 588 9.73 -47.32 2.22
C ARG A 588 8.54 -48.12 1.69
N SER A 589 7.81 -47.59 0.71
CA SER A 589 6.63 -48.23 0.11
C SER A 589 6.98 -49.17 -1.04
N GLN A 590 6.11 -50.14 -1.34
CA GLN A 590 6.32 -51.07 -2.46
C GLN A 590 5.78 -50.54 -3.82
N GLY A 591 5.19 -49.34 -3.87
CA GLY A 591 4.73 -48.75 -5.13
C GLY A 591 4.21 -47.32 -5.05
N LEU A 592 4.14 -46.66 -6.21
CA LEU A 592 3.78 -45.24 -6.37
C LEU A 592 2.39 -44.88 -5.82
N GLU A 593 1.40 -45.77 -5.97
CA GLU A 593 0.04 -45.52 -5.47
C GLU A 593 -0.01 -45.47 -3.93
N GLU A 594 0.72 -46.39 -3.29
CA GLU A 594 0.84 -46.45 -1.83
C GLU A 594 1.60 -45.23 -1.30
N THR A 595 2.68 -44.82 -1.99
CA THR A 595 3.42 -43.58 -1.67
C THR A 595 2.49 -42.36 -1.66
N ILE A 596 1.67 -42.18 -2.70
CA ILE A 596 0.77 -41.03 -2.83
C ILE A 596 -0.34 -41.11 -1.77
N GLY A 597 -0.86 -42.31 -1.48
CA GLY A 597 -1.84 -42.52 -0.42
C GLY A 597 -1.33 -42.08 0.95
N ALA A 598 -0.15 -42.55 1.34
CA ALA A 598 0.47 -42.21 2.61
C ALA A 598 0.76 -40.70 2.72
N MET A 599 1.30 -40.10 1.64
CA MET A 599 1.55 -38.66 1.58
C MET A 599 0.27 -37.82 1.72
N MET A 600 -0.83 -38.23 1.08
CA MET A 600 -2.12 -37.53 1.18
C MET A 600 -2.71 -37.63 2.58
N GLN A 601 -2.66 -38.80 3.21
CA GLN A 601 -3.23 -39.02 4.56
C GLN A 601 -2.48 -38.25 5.65
N GLY A 602 -1.14 -38.20 5.59
CA GLY A 602 -0.34 -37.48 6.56
C GLY A 602 -0.18 -35.99 6.23
N THR A 603 0.54 -35.71 5.16
CA THR A 603 0.94 -34.34 4.79
C THR A 603 -0.20 -33.56 4.16
N GLY A 604 -1.01 -34.19 3.29
CA GLY A 604 -2.12 -33.53 2.60
C GLY A 604 -3.13 -32.91 3.56
N ARG A 605 -3.51 -33.65 4.61
CA ARG A 605 -4.37 -33.17 5.70
C ARG A 605 -3.80 -31.94 6.41
N SER A 606 -2.52 -31.96 6.74
CA SER A 606 -1.86 -30.86 7.44
C SER A 606 -1.82 -29.59 6.58
N ILE A 607 -1.58 -29.75 5.28
CA ILE A 607 -1.58 -28.63 4.31
C ILE A 607 -2.97 -27.99 4.22
N VAL A 608 -4.05 -28.78 4.09
CA VAL A 608 -5.41 -28.22 3.97
C VAL A 608 -5.78 -27.39 5.19
N ILE A 609 -5.47 -27.88 6.40
CA ILE A 609 -5.75 -27.13 7.64
C ILE A 609 -4.92 -25.84 7.68
N ASN A 610 -3.64 -25.90 7.31
CA ASN A 610 -2.78 -24.72 7.29
C ASN A 610 -3.29 -23.68 6.28
N VAL A 611 -3.57 -24.09 5.04
CA VAL A 611 -4.11 -23.22 3.98
C VAL A 611 -5.38 -22.51 4.43
N LEU A 612 -6.33 -23.24 5.03
CA LEU A 612 -7.58 -22.65 5.53
C LEU A 612 -7.33 -21.67 6.70
N SER A 613 -6.41 -22.00 7.60
CA SER A 613 -6.06 -21.16 8.75
C SER A 613 -5.42 -19.84 8.30
N VAL A 614 -4.40 -19.93 7.44
CA VAL A 614 -3.70 -18.75 6.91
C VAL A 614 -4.65 -17.91 6.07
N ALA A 615 -5.43 -18.52 5.17
CA ALA A 615 -6.39 -17.79 4.34
C ALA A 615 -7.43 -17.06 5.20
N ALA A 616 -8.01 -17.72 6.21
CA ALA A 616 -8.95 -17.09 7.13
C ALA A 616 -8.31 -15.94 7.93
N GLY A 617 -7.05 -16.09 8.36
CA GLY A 617 -6.29 -15.04 9.02
C GLY A 617 -6.15 -13.78 8.15
N PHE A 618 -5.80 -13.93 6.86
CA PHE A 618 -5.72 -12.79 5.95
C PHE A 618 -7.09 -12.21 5.54
N LEU A 619 -8.15 -13.02 5.50
CA LEU A 619 -9.51 -12.53 5.22
C LEU A 619 -10.04 -11.57 6.30
N VAL A 620 -9.44 -11.56 7.50
CA VAL A 620 -9.72 -10.54 8.53
C VAL A 620 -9.46 -9.13 8.01
N LEU A 621 -8.50 -8.94 7.10
CA LEU A 621 -8.23 -7.62 6.53
C LEU A 621 -9.37 -7.07 5.67
N LEU A 622 -10.35 -7.89 5.26
CA LEU A 622 -11.57 -7.40 4.59
C LEU A 622 -12.35 -6.39 5.46
N PHE A 623 -12.17 -6.43 6.78
CA PHE A 623 -12.79 -5.50 7.72
C PHE A 623 -12.07 -4.16 7.84
N SER A 624 -10.85 -4.02 7.28
CA SER A 624 -10.06 -2.78 7.28
C SER A 624 -10.84 -1.57 6.75
N GLN A 625 -10.48 -0.36 7.20
CA GLN A 625 -11.01 0.88 6.63
C GLN A 625 -10.34 1.25 5.29
N LEU A 626 -9.15 0.74 5.03
CA LEU A 626 -8.34 1.01 3.85
C LEU A 626 -8.52 -0.08 2.78
N LEU A 627 -8.83 0.34 1.56
CA LEU A 627 -9.01 -0.57 0.41
C LEU A 627 -7.76 -1.41 0.10
N PRO A 628 -6.53 -0.85 0.10
CA PRO A 628 -5.32 -1.64 -0.19
C PRO A 628 -5.15 -2.83 0.77
N LEU A 629 -5.50 -2.66 2.04
CA LEU A 629 -5.40 -3.74 3.03
C LEU A 629 -6.46 -4.82 2.83
N ARG A 630 -7.68 -4.44 2.43
CA ARG A 630 -8.73 -5.40 2.04
C ARG A 630 -8.30 -6.24 0.84
N TYR A 631 -7.75 -5.59 -0.17
CA TYR A 631 -7.23 -6.26 -1.35
C TYR A 631 -6.08 -7.18 -0.99
N LEU A 632 -5.12 -6.72 -0.17
CA LEU A 632 -4.04 -7.56 0.34
C LEU A 632 -4.58 -8.83 1.01
N GLY A 633 -5.55 -8.70 1.92
CA GLY A 633 -6.17 -9.85 2.59
C GLY A 633 -6.83 -10.84 1.64
N LEU A 634 -7.65 -10.33 0.72
CA LEU A 634 -8.33 -11.15 -0.29
C LEU A 634 -7.32 -11.88 -1.19
N LEU A 635 -6.34 -11.15 -1.72
CA LEU A 635 -5.38 -11.67 -2.68
C LEU A 635 -4.44 -12.69 -2.04
N VAL A 636 -3.99 -12.46 -0.79
CA VAL A 636 -3.19 -13.45 -0.06
C VAL A 636 -4.03 -14.69 0.24
N ALA A 637 -5.28 -14.54 0.70
CA ALA A 637 -6.14 -15.68 0.99
C ALA A 637 -6.40 -16.56 -0.25
N LEU A 638 -6.73 -15.94 -1.39
CA LEU A 638 -6.90 -16.64 -2.67
C LEU A 638 -5.60 -17.30 -3.12
N SER A 639 -4.46 -16.64 -2.92
CA SER A 639 -3.16 -17.19 -3.27
C SER A 639 -2.76 -18.36 -2.37
N MET A 640 -3.09 -18.34 -1.08
CA MET A 640 -2.86 -19.48 -0.18
C MET A 640 -3.68 -20.69 -0.62
N LEU A 641 -4.95 -20.47 -0.97
CA LEU A 641 -5.80 -21.52 -1.56
C LEU A 641 -5.21 -22.04 -2.88
N GLY A 642 -4.79 -21.15 -3.78
CA GLY A 642 -4.16 -21.49 -5.04
C GLY A 642 -2.86 -22.28 -4.88
N SER A 643 -1.99 -21.86 -3.96
CA SER A 643 -0.72 -22.54 -3.67
C SER A 643 -0.96 -23.91 -3.04
N GLY A 644 -1.87 -24.01 -2.07
CA GLY A 644 -2.27 -25.28 -1.47
C GLY A 644 -2.84 -26.26 -2.50
N LEU A 645 -3.74 -25.78 -3.38
CA LEU A 645 -4.27 -26.58 -4.48
C LEU A 645 -3.16 -26.99 -5.46
N GLY A 646 -2.25 -26.08 -5.81
CA GLY A 646 -1.11 -26.40 -6.68
C GLY A 646 -0.18 -27.46 -6.06
N ALA A 647 0.14 -27.33 -4.77
CA ALA A 647 0.99 -28.27 -4.05
C ALA A 647 0.33 -29.65 -3.90
N LEU A 648 -0.99 -29.72 -3.71
CA LEU A 648 -1.72 -30.99 -3.59
C LEU A 648 -2.14 -31.60 -4.93
N THR A 649 -2.07 -30.86 -6.03
CA THR A 649 -2.51 -31.36 -7.35
C THR A 649 -1.42 -31.28 -8.42
N LEU A 650 -1.04 -30.07 -8.83
CA LEU A 650 -0.08 -29.83 -9.90
C LEU A 650 1.27 -30.49 -9.62
N LEU A 651 1.78 -30.32 -8.39
CA LEU A 651 3.09 -30.85 -8.00
C LEU A 651 3.13 -32.39 -8.01
N PRO A 652 2.22 -33.13 -7.34
CA PRO A 652 2.17 -34.59 -7.45
C PRO A 652 2.04 -35.06 -8.89
N VAL A 653 1.24 -34.39 -9.73
CA VAL A 653 1.08 -34.77 -11.14
C VAL A 653 2.38 -34.63 -11.91
N ILE A 654 3.13 -33.54 -11.72
CA ILE A 654 4.45 -33.36 -12.34
C ILE A 654 5.40 -34.46 -11.91
N ILE A 655 5.45 -34.77 -10.61
CA ILE A 655 6.30 -35.83 -10.06
C ILE A 655 5.89 -37.21 -10.60
N ILE A 656 4.59 -37.52 -10.66
CA ILE A 656 4.06 -38.79 -11.19
C ILE A 656 4.43 -38.96 -12.66
N LEU A 657 4.22 -37.92 -13.48
CA LEU A 657 4.52 -37.96 -14.91
C LEU A 657 6.03 -38.09 -15.16
N ASP A 658 6.86 -37.45 -14.35
CA ASP A 658 8.32 -37.59 -14.44
C ASP A 658 8.79 -38.96 -13.97
N TYR A 659 8.28 -39.46 -12.84
CA TYR A 659 8.61 -40.79 -12.31
C TYR A 659 8.24 -41.90 -13.29
N ARG A 660 7.08 -41.82 -13.95
CA ARG A 660 6.66 -42.79 -14.99
C ARG A 660 7.61 -42.82 -16.19
N LYS A 661 8.33 -41.73 -16.48
CA LYS A 661 9.35 -41.68 -17.55
C LYS A 661 10.76 -42.02 -17.07
N HIS A 662 11.09 -41.68 -15.82
CA HIS A 662 12.45 -41.78 -15.26
C HIS A 662 12.47 -42.32 -13.81
N PRO A 663 12.07 -43.59 -13.58
CA PRO A 663 11.90 -44.13 -12.22
C PRO A 663 13.22 -44.21 -11.43
N PHE A 664 14.34 -44.50 -12.09
CA PHE A 664 15.65 -44.68 -11.45
C PHE A 664 16.29 -43.39 -10.89
N LYS A 665 15.74 -42.21 -11.19
CA LYS A 665 16.28 -40.92 -10.69
C LYS A 665 15.84 -40.56 -9.27
N TYR A 666 14.83 -41.24 -8.73
CA TYR A 666 14.24 -40.94 -7.41
C TYR A 666 14.68 -41.92 -6.31
N ILE A 667 15.27 -43.05 -6.70
CA ILE A 667 15.85 -44.02 -5.78
C ILE A 667 17.29 -43.58 -5.57
N LYS A 668 17.55 -42.79 -4.53
CA LYS A 668 18.93 -42.53 -4.09
C LYS A 668 19.54 -43.87 -3.64
N LYS A 669 20.75 -44.16 -4.12
CA LYS A 669 21.68 -45.11 -3.48
C LYS A 669 22.01 -44.66 -2.07
#